data_AF-A0A5C7WX34-F1
#
_entry.id   AF-A0A5C7WX34-F1
#
_cell.length_a   1.000
_cell.length_b   1.000
_cell.length_c   1.000
_cell.angle_alpha   90.00
_cell.angle_beta   90.00
_cell.angle_gamma   90.00
#
_symmetry.space_group_name_H-M   'P 1'
#
loop_
_entity.id
_entity.type
_entity.pdbx_description
1 polymer ?
#
loop_
_entity_poly.entity_id
_entity_poly.type
_entity_poly.pdbx_seq_one_letter_code
_entity_poly.pdbx_strand_id
1 'polypeptide(L)'
;MASPAGAEPVAATQKVTAAASLTSPAGGPGRRSGAPVAPNAEVMSGALLMVRRSLADDTTTRVTAAPTAAATGNPLQDFLTDVRTFIATYANLYPWRSGSLLPTPIRQFLFSATPVAEPMQVELDLAAGTTSPAIPFSAYDADGHRLVYSVPEKGQPGGPGYGTVTVDNTAGTFTYTPDADFAGTDTFSFVASDDTSIHFHAWEGLLNAPYGILETSLAGGHRATATVTVFNNVDIRPDPAVAVYTDIVGDFSFLTYNVSGLPFVFSGAVLPRITNTLEIGSRLGAFDIVNVQEDVAYHPFLIAGTDFPDRTAPSVPTWAWPVGVPFSDGLNSLSSYYVESLDRQAWTTRPDLLNPGGFTYTRQHIPGGSSVDVYNVDTSGGSLTNAEIAQLSDFIQQNSIGRAVIVAGDFGQFYSDPDQTLTAFAAANGLTDAWVQVEFGGVVPTDAERCAYADSCEQPDKVFYRDAAPLDLSDPASSPVDLTALTYTNEGLNFLTDSGQDLSASRPQSVNFGYTVDAIGPMNVDLTDWMADLPALSTLPLTEIPIPGTHDSGSYGITGQSPWALTAQSQFGFLTELPGFLQDLIVKPIAAGWAKTQSNDLYDQFSEGIRYVDLRLTNEPDGQVYLEHGLRSVLFTEVVDDIAAFATEHPREALVIYIQGINNFTPETHAAVIAQMDAAFGSRMAPRSMGTSATLQDLWEADKNVIVVYNNAAAVAADPNLWPDNTLYRPWPQVASVPALLEGNETNLANRPPAAIWGMFGESTPGILNYVTGILTLSTRNIEEFMFNVHPPVQQWMRVNFKQELNLTTADWYREFWPAGSSYVRDGIGAVYETLGPRITGSAV
;
A
#
# COMPACT_ATOMS: atom_id res chain seq x y z
N MET A 1 30.36 15.62 -61.01
CA MET A 1 31.54 16.13 -60.27
C MET A 1 31.03 17.11 -59.23
N ALA A 2 31.41 16.88 -57.96
CA ALA A 2 31.21 17.71 -56.75
C ALA A 2 29.77 17.99 -56.26
N SER A 3 29.57 17.75 -54.95
CA SER A 3 28.36 18.03 -54.14
C SER A 3 27.95 19.51 -54.13
N PRO A 4 26.77 19.83 -53.54
CA PRO A 4 26.79 20.37 -52.17
C PRO A 4 25.63 19.93 -51.24
N ALA A 5 25.91 20.04 -49.92
CA ALA A 5 25.08 20.36 -48.74
C ALA A 5 23.63 19.82 -48.66
N GLY A 6 23.13 19.23 -47.57
CA GLY A 6 23.40 19.40 -46.15
C GLY A 6 22.02 19.43 -45.47
N ALA A 7 21.72 18.46 -44.62
CA ALA A 7 20.51 18.44 -43.79
C ALA A 7 20.93 18.10 -42.36
N GLU A 8 20.59 19.00 -41.44
CA GLU A 8 20.86 18.90 -40.00
C GLU A 8 20.07 17.74 -39.35
N PRO A 9 20.57 17.15 -38.25
CA PRO A 9 19.80 16.22 -37.45
C PRO A 9 18.76 16.97 -36.61
N VAL A 10 17.52 16.50 -36.66
CA VAL A 10 16.40 16.97 -35.83
C VAL A 10 16.66 16.58 -34.38
N ALA A 11 16.49 17.53 -33.47
CA ALA A 11 16.67 17.35 -32.03
C ALA A 11 15.69 16.30 -31.47
N ALA A 12 16.19 15.42 -30.61
CA ALA A 12 15.38 14.54 -29.78
C ALA A 12 14.49 15.39 -28.87
N THR A 13 13.18 15.14 -28.91
CA THR A 13 12.20 15.88 -28.12
C THR A 13 11.86 15.04 -26.90
N GLN A 14 12.22 15.53 -25.72
CA GLN A 14 11.94 14.91 -24.43
C GLN A 14 10.52 15.32 -23.99
N LYS A 15 9.66 14.36 -23.66
CA LYS A 15 8.51 14.58 -22.77
C LYS A 15 8.73 13.71 -21.55
N VAL A 16 9.06 14.35 -20.43
CA VAL A 16 9.16 13.74 -19.11
C VAL A 16 8.21 14.52 -18.22
N THR A 17 7.26 13.83 -17.58
CA THR A 17 6.51 14.34 -16.44
C THR A 17 7.40 14.19 -15.21
N ALA A 18 8.06 15.27 -14.80
CA ALA A 18 8.84 15.34 -13.56
C ALA A 18 8.70 16.74 -12.94
N ALA A 19 8.35 16.77 -11.64
CA ALA A 19 8.22 17.98 -10.84
C ALA A 19 9.57 18.75 -10.74
N ALA A 20 9.51 20.07 -10.92
CA ALA A 20 10.69 20.93 -11.01
C ALA A 20 11.29 21.26 -9.64
N SER A 21 12.57 20.91 -9.43
CA SER A 21 13.33 21.33 -8.24
C SER A 21 13.84 22.78 -8.38
N LEU A 22 13.34 23.68 -7.55
CA LEU A 22 13.78 25.08 -7.49
C LEU A 22 15.19 25.21 -6.89
N THR A 23 16.13 25.72 -7.68
CA THR A 23 17.47 26.13 -7.24
C THR A 23 17.46 27.56 -6.71
N SER A 24 18.03 27.80 -5.53
CA SER A 24 18.25 29.16 -4.99
C SER A 24 19.69 29.63 -5.23
N PRO A 25 19.93 30.90 -5.65
CA PRO A 25 21.26 31.42 -5.96
C PRO A 25 22.00 32.02 -4.76
N ALA A 26 23.33 32.11 -4.92
CA ALA A 26 24.34 32.49 -3.95
C ALA A 26 24.44 34.00 -3.60
N GLY A 27 24.97 34.31 -2.40
CA GLY A 27 25.54 35.62 -2.04
C GLY A 27 26.04 35.72 -0.58
N GLY A 28 27.37 35.70 -0.35
CA GLY A 28 28.02 36.02 0.95
C GLY A 28 28.20 37.54 1.20
N PRO A 29 29.09 38.04 2.09
CA PRO A 29 30.06 37.33 2.96
C PRO A 29 30.26 37.87 4.43
N GLY A 30 30.78 37.01 5.33
CA GLY A 30 31.95 37.32 6.18
C GLY A 30 31.78 37.91 7.61
N ARG A 31 32.12 37.10 8.64
CA ARG A 31 33.17 37.30 9.71
C ARG A 31 33.00 36.27 10.84
N ARG A 32 33.97 35.35 11.04
CA ARG A 32 35.01 35.28 12.12
C ARG A 32 34.45 35.43 13.55
N SER A 33 34.77 34.63 14.57
CA SER A 33 35.82 33.62 14.84
C SER A 33 35.59 33.07 16.26
N GLY A 34 35.95 31.81 16.56
CA GLY A 34 36.24 31.39 17.94
C GLY A 34 35.98 29.92 18.29
N ALA A 35 36.89 29.03 17.91
CA ALA A 35 37.25 27.89 18.77
C ALA A 35 38.30 28.38 19.79
N PRO A 36 38.61 27.71 20.93
CA PRO A 36 38.50 26.26 21.14
C PRO A 36 38.12 25.82 22.58
N VAL A 37 38.26 24.51 22.83
CA VAL A 37 38.63 23.81 24.09
C VAL A 37 37.51 22.94 24.70
N ALA A 38 37.67 21.62 24.53
CA ALA A 38 37.15 20.60 25.45
C ALA A 38 38.03 20.55 26.72
N PRO A 39 37.46 20.18 27.88
CA PRO A 39 37.79 18.84 28.37
C PRO A 39 36.60 18.10 29.01
N ASN A 40 36.72 16.77 28.98
CA ASN A 40 35.87 15.80 29.65
C ASN A 40 35.98 15.92 31.19
N ALA A 41 34.87 15.68 31.89
CA ALA A 41 34.71 14.73 33.00
C ALA A 41 33.65 15.20 34.02
N GLU A 42 32.68 14.31 34.27
CA GLU A 42 31.96 14.07 35.53
C GLU A 42 31.32 15.25 36.27
N VAL A 43 29.99 15.22 36.43
CA VAL A 43 29.26 15.06 37.72
C VAL A 43 27.77 15.10 37.38
N MET A 44 27.12 13.93 37.37
CA MET A 44 25.67 13.79 37.54
C MET A 44 25.47 12.89 38.77
N SER A 45 24.99 13.47 39.86
CA SER A 45 24.50 12.74 41.03
C SER A 45 23.55 13.63 41.80
N GLY A 46 22.30 13.18 41.91
CA GLY A 46 21.38 13.71 42.92
C GLY A 46 19.92 13.63 42.54
N ALA A 47 19.32 12.42 42.58
CA ALA A 47 18.08 12.13 43.32
C ALA A 47 17.34 10.91 42.75
N LEU A 48 17.79 9.71 43.09
CA LEU A 48 16.90 8.53 43.16
C LEU A 48 17.36 7.68 44.34
N LEU A 49 16.73 7.84 45.50
CA LEU A 49 17.01 7.09 46.71
C LEU A 49 15.92 6.03 46.90
N MET A 50 16.18 4.80 46.45
CA MET A 50 15.41 3.61 46.86
C MET A 50 15.95 3.10 48.19
N VAL A 51 15.07 2.95 49.18
CA VAL A 51 15.36 2.22 50.43
C VAL A 51 14.75 0.82 50.33
N ARG A 52 15.61 -0.21 50.38
CA ARG A 52 15.23 -1.59 50.69
C ARG A 52 14.94 -1.74 52.18
N ARG A 53 13.96 -2.56 52.56
CA ARG A 53 14.07 -3.51 53.70
C ARG A 53 13.05 -4.64 53.60
N SER A 54 13.53 -5.84 53.94
CA SER A 54 12.81 -7.11 53.97
C SER A 54 12.67 -7.63 55.41
N LEU A 55 11.58 -8.37 55.66
CA LEU A 55 11.37 -9.43 56.68
C LEU A 55 11.30 -9.04 58.17
N ALA A 56 10.15 -9.33 58.82
CA ALA A 56 9.99 -10.36 59.87
C ALA A 56 8.77 -10.11 60.80
N ASP A 57 7.94 -11.16 60.93
CA ASP A 57 7.22 -11.67 62.13
C ASP A 57 6.28 -10.82 63.02
N ASP A 58 4.99 -11.19 62.89
CA ASP A 58 4.17 -11.91 63.90
C ASP A 58 3.14 -11.16 64.80
N THR A 59 1.98 -11.81 64.88
CA THR A 59 0.90 -11.83 65.88
C THR A 59 -0.19 -10.72 66.02
N THR A 60 -1.38 -11.11 65.52
CA THR A 60 -2.71 -11.14 66.19
C THR A 60 -3.50 -9.85 66.47
N THR A 61 -4.67 -9.69 65.81
CA THR A 61 -5.99 -9.96 66.42
C THR A 61 -7.16 -9.97 65.41
N ARG A 62 -8.17 -10.77 65.77
CA ARG A 62 -9.28 -11.38 65.02
C ARG A 62 -10.44 -10.44 64.62
N VAL A 63 -10.95 -10.57 63.39
CA VAL A 63 -12.22 -11.22 62.94
C VAL A 63 -13.53 -10.53 63.34
N THR A 64 -14.28 -10.07 62.33
CA THR A 64 -15.73 -10.38 62.16
C THR A 64 -16.15 -10.33 60.68
N ALA A 65 -16.51 -11.52 60.19
CA ALA A 65 -17.56 -11.88 59.21
C ALA A 65 -17.64 -11.21 57.82
N ALA A 66 -17.24 -11.99 56.81
CA ALA A 66 -17.84 -11.99 55.47
C ALA A 66 -19.16 -12.80 55.47
N PRO A 67 -20.06 -12.56 54.51
CA PRO A 67 -20.71 -13.61 53.75
C PRO A 67 -20.05 -13.72 52.37
N THR A 68 -19.55 -14.91 52.10
CA THR A 68 -19.01 -15.37 50.81
C THR A 68 -20.10 -15.41 49.73
N ALA A 69 -19.85 -14.73 48.62
CA ALA A 69 -20.25 -15.21 47.29
C ALA A 69 -18.97 -15.35 46.46
N ALA A 70 -18.79 -16.53 45.90
CA ALA A 70 -17.55 -17.06 45.37
C ALA A 70 -17.09 -16.31 44.11
N ALA A 71 -15.95 -15.63 44.19
CA ALA A 71 -15.09 -15.40 43.05
C ALA A 71 -14.14 -16.60 42.95
N THR A 72 -14.46 -17.55 42.07
CA THR A 72 -13.48 -18.49 41.54
C THR A 72 -12.95 -17.91 40.23
N GLY A 73 -12.27 -16.77 40.32
CA GLY A 73 -11.42 -16.30 39.23
C GLY A 73 -10.23 -17.24 39.16
N ASN A 74 -10.01 -17.87 38.00
CA ASN A 74 -8.79 -18.62 37.77
C ASN A 74 -7.64 -17.61 37.87
N PRO A 75 -6.63 -17.77 38.74
CA PRO A 75 -5.51 -16.83 38.85
C PRO A 75 -4.80 -16.63 37.52
N LEU A 76 -4.86 -17.63 36.63
CA LEU A 76 -4.39 -17.55 35.26
C LEU A 76 -5.29 -16.66 34.39
N GLN A 77 -6.63 -16.69 34.54
CA GLN A 77 -7.54 -15.77 33.85
C GLN A 77 -7.44 -14.34 34.38
N ASP A 78 -7.29 -14.15 35.69
CA ASP A 78 -7.11 -12.82 36.27
C ASP A 78 -5.75 -12.25 35.87
N PHE A 79 -4.68 -13.06 35.85
CA PHE A 79 -3.39 -12.69 35.26
C PHE A 79 -3.50 -12.41 33.75
N LEU A 80 -4.22 -13.22 32.97
CA LEU A 80 -4.44 -12.98 31.54
C LEU A 80 -5.31 -11.74 31.29
N THR A 81 -6.24 -11.41 32.19
CA THR A 81 -7.09 -10.22 32.13
C THR A 81 -6.31 -8.98 32.53
N ASP A 82 -5.45 -9.07 33.54
CA ASP A 82 -4.52 -8.02 33.95
C ASP A 82 -3.42 -7.82 32.91
N VAL A 83 -2.94 -8.87 32.24
CA VAL A 83 -2.00 -8.80 31.11
C VAL A 83 -2.69 -8.22 29.88
N ARG A 84 -3.93 -8.59 29.56
CA ARG A 84 -4.72 -7.94 28.50
C ARG A 84 -5.01 -6.48 28.80
N THR A 85 -5.33 -6.15 30.05
CA THR A 85 -5.53 -4.78 30.51
C THR A 85 -4.22 -4.01 30.48
N PHE A 86 -3.10 -4.63 30.86
CA PHE A 86 -1.76 -4.06 30.78
C PHE A 86 -1.33 -3.85 29.32
N ILE A 87 -1.59 -4.79 28.41
CA ILE A 87 -1.33 -4.61 26.97
C ILE A 87 -2.24 -3.50 26.43
N ALA A 88 -3.54 -3.52 26.72
CA ALA A 88 -4.49 -2.50 26.28
C ALA A 88 -4.21 -1.10 26.86
N THR A 89 -3.62 -1.02 28.07
CA THR A 89 -3.37 0.24 28.81
C THR A 89 -1.94 0.76 28.67
N TYR A 90 -0.93 -0.12 28.60
CA TYR A 90 0.50 0.24 28.59
C TYR A 90 1.21 -0.05 27.26
N ALA A 91 0.75 -1.00 26.43
CA ALA A 91 1.27 -1.12 25.06
C ALA A 91 0.78 0.03 24.15
N ASN A 92 -0.24 0.77 24.61
CA ASN A 92 -0.78 2.00 24.01
C ASN A 92 -0.29 3.29 24.68
N LEU A 93 0.80 3.26 25.47
CA LEU A 93 1.49 4.50 25.83
C LEU A 93 2.23 5.04 24.59
N TYR A 94 1.47 5.77 23.78
CA TYR A 94 1.83 6.40 22.52
C TYR A 94 3.18 7.17 22.51
N PRO A 95 3.61 7.87 23.58
CA PRO A 95 4.87 8.63 23.56
C PRO A 95 6.14 7.79 23.34
N TRP A 96 6.08 6.49 23.63
CA TRP A 96 7.22 5.58 23.55
C TRP A 96 7.26 4.78 22.25
N ARG A 97 6.20 4.80 21.44
CA ARG A 97 6.12 4.10 20.13
C ARG A 97 6.35 5.01 18.92
N SER A 98 6.14 6.32 19.04
CA SER A 98 6.42 7.29 17.97
C SER A 98 7.58 8.22 18.29
N GLY A 99 8.13 8.16 19.51
CA GLY A 99 9.15 9.09 19.96
C GLY A 99 8.68 10.54 20.02
N SER A 100 7.37 10.80 20.06
CA SER A 100 6.78 12.15 20.04
C SER A 100 7.11 13.05 21.25
N LEU A 101 7.81 12.53 22.27
CA LEU A 101 8.42 13.31 23.36
C LEU A 101 9.91 13.63 23.12
N LEU A 102 10.51 13.04 22.09
CA LEU A 102 11.90 13.19 21.76
C LEU A 102 12.07 14.34 20.75
N PRO A 103 13.15 15.13 20.85
CA PRO A 103 13.55 16.04 19.79
C PRO A 103 13.62 15.30 18.44
N THR A 104 13.24 15.95 17.33
CA THR A 104 13.26 15.38 15.96
C THR A 104 14.50 14.53 15.65
N PRO A 105 15.74 14.97 15.98
CA PRO A 105 16.94 14.16 15.70
C PRO A 105 17.00 12.83 16.45
N ILE A 106 16.35 12.73 17.61
CA ILE A 106 16.28 11.51 18.42
C ILE A 106 15.07 10.66 18.02
N ARG A 107 13.98 11.30 17.55
CA ARG A 107 12.81 10.60 16.99
C ARG A 107 13.14 9.90 15.67
N GLN A 108 13.72 10.59 14.70
CA GLN A 108 14.21 10.01 13.44
C GLN A 108 15.22 8.88 13.69
N PHE A 109 16.04 9.04 14.73
CA PHE A 109 16.96 8.00 15.16
C PHE A 109 16.27 6.78 15.80
N LEU A 110 15.06 6.88 16.36
CA LEU A 110 14.40 5.78 17.09
C LEU A 110 13.19 5.17 16.35
N PHE A 111 12.64 5.89 15.38
CA PHE A 111 11.36 5.64 14.70
C PHE A 111 11.39 6.18 13.26
N SER A 112 12.32 5.69 12.45
CA SER A 112 12.42 6.05 11.02
C SER A 112 11.25 5.42 10.24
N ALA A 113 10.68 6.15 9.29
CA ALA A 113 9.76 5.62 8.29
C ALA A 113 10.52 4.74 7.30
N THR A 114 9.85 3.73 6.74
CA THR A 114 10.38 3.02 5.57
C THR A 114 10.20 3.89 4.33
N PRO A 115 11.13 3.84 3.36
CA PRO A 115 10.95 4.51 2.08
C PRO A 115 9.68 4.05 1.37
N VAL A 116 9.20 4.89 0.44
CA VAL A 116 8.14 4.56 -0.51
C VAL A 116 8.76 4.58 -1.91
N ALA A 117 8.54 3.51 -2.68
CA ALA A 117 8.94 3.40 -4.08
C ALA A 117 7.70 3.12 -4.94
N GLU A 118 7.63 3.73 -6.11
CA GLU A 118 6.48 3.63 -7.02
C GLU A 118 6.89 3.02 -8.37
N PRO A 119 5.99 2.23 -9.01
CA PRO A 119 6.22 1.75 -10.37
C PRO A 119 6.42 2.91 -11.37
N MET A 120 7.29 2.70 -12.35
CA MET A 120 7.65 3.70 -13.35
C MET A 120 7.42 3.17 -14.77
N GLN A 121 6.99 4.06 -15.67
CA GLN A 121 7.01 3.84 -17.11
C GLN A 121 7.87 4.89 -17.78
N VAL A 122 8.75 4.46 -18.69
CA VAL A 122 9.71 5.34 -19.36
C VAL A 122 9.64 5.13 -20.87
N GLU A 123 9.19 6.15 -21.59
CA GLU A 123 9.27 6.23 -23.06
C GLU A 123 10.67 6.68 -23.49
N LEU A 124 11.29 5.92 -24.38
CA LEU A 124 12.62 6.20 -24.92
C LEU A 124 12.65 6.00 -26.44
N ASP A 125 13.33 6.90 -27.16
CA ASP A 125 13.60 6.77 -28.59
C ASP A 125 15.11 6.57 -28.80
N LEU A 126 15.63 5.44 -28.32
CA LEU A 126 17.07 5.16 -28.36
C LEU A 126 17.42 4.24 -29.51
N ALA A 127 18.44 4.65 -30.26
CA ALA A 127 19.14 3.75 -31.16
C ALA A 127 19.98 2.74 -30.37
N ALA A 128 20.24 1.57 -30.97
CA ALA A 128 21.08 0.51 -30.44
C ALA A 128 22.36 1.01 -29.74
N GLY A 129 22.59 0.58 -28.50
CA GLY A 129 23.79 0.93 -27.72
C GLY A 129 23.90 2.40 -27.31
N THR A 130 22.85 3.20 -27.51
CA THR A 130 22.80 4.59 -27.03
C THR A 130 22.22 4.62 -25.63
N THR A 131 22.96 5.17 -24.69
CA THR A 131 22.50 5.33 -23.30
C THR A 131 21.50 6.47 -23.19
N SER A 132 20.43 6.26 -22.42
CA SER A 132 19.44 7.28 -22.09
C SER A 132 20.08 8.47 -21.35
N PRO A 133 19.43 9.65 -21.34
CA PRO A 133 19.64 10.63 -20.29
C PRO A 133 19.40 10.02 -18.90
N ALA A 134 19.89 10.69 -17.86
CA ALA A 134 19.61 10.29 -16.48
C ALA A 134 18.12 10.46 -16.16
N ILE A 135 17.51 9.40 -15.61
CA ILE A 135 16.10 9.31 -15.23
C ILE A 135 16.03 9.19 -13.70
N PRO A 136 15.32 10.07 -12.98
CA PRO A 136 15.17 9.96 -11.53
C PRO A 136 14.29 8.78 -11.14
N PHE A 137 14.65 8.07 -10.07
CA PHE A 137 13.77 7.04 -9.49
C PHE A 137 12.54 7.70 -8.86
N SER A 138 11.36 7.07 -9.01
CA SER A 138 10.16 7.46 -8.25
C SER A 138 10.20 6.80 -6.88
N ALA A 139 10.92 7.41 -5.93
CA ALA A 139 10.93 6.99 -4.54
C ALA A 139 11.26 8.17 -3.62
N TYR A 140 10.72 8.13 -2.40
CA TYR A 140 11.02 9.12 -1.36
C TYR A 140 11.02 8.47 0.03
N ASP A 141 11.64 9.14 0.98
CA ASP A 141 11.56 8.81 2.40
C ASP A 141 10.82 9.92 3.13
N ALA A 142 9.83 9.56 3.96
CA ALA A 142 8.98 10.53 4.64
C ALA A 142 9.76 11.38 5.67
N ASP A 143 10.86 10.85 6.22
CA ASP A 143 11.75 11.59 7.12
C ASP A 143 12.79 12.45 6.38
N GLY A 144 12.84 12.37 5.06
CA GLY A 144 13.81 13.06 4.21
C GLY A 144 15.20 12.43 4.23
N HIS A 145 15.33 11.16 4.63
CA HIS A 145 16.59 10.43 4.57
C HIS A 145 17.06 10.26 3.12
N ARG A 146 18.39 10.17 2.97
CA ARG A 146 18.98 9.88 1.66
C ARG A 146 18.79 8.41 1.32
N LEU A 147 18.21 8.16 0.16
CA LEU A 147 18.02 6.83 -0.40
C LEU A 147 19.24 6.35 -1.18
N VAL A 148 19.46 5.04 -1.12
CA VAL A 148 20.40 4.26 -1.94
C VAL A 148 19.59 3.29 -2.78
N TYR A 149 19.83 3.30 -4.08
CA TYR A 149 19.15 2.53 -5.09
C TYR A 149 20.01 1.37 -5.59
N SER A 150 19.35 0.25 -5.88
CA SER A 150 19.95 -0.90 -6.55
C SER A 150 18.98 -1.49 -7.58
N VAL A 151 19.53 -2.04 -8.65
CA VAL A 151 18.80 -2.69 -9.75
C VAL A 151 19.52 -4.01 -10.05
N PRO A 152 18.82 -5.15 -10.18
CA PRO A 152 19.45 -6.42 -10.53
C PRO A 152 20.16 -6.35 -11.89
N GLU A 153 21.22 -7.13 -12.05
CA GLU A 153 21.94 -7.20 -13.33
C GLU A 153 21.08 -7.84 -14.43
N LYS A 154 21.38 -7.50 -15.68
CA LYS A 154 20.68 -8.03 -16.85
C LYS A 154 20.62 -9.57 -16.82
N GLY A 155 19.43 -10.13 -17.02
CA GLY A 155 19.18 -11.58 -17.06
C GLY A 155 19.25 -12.29 -15.71
N GLN A 156 19.38 -11.56 -14.60
CA GLN A 156 19.10 -12.07 -13.26
C GLN A 156 17.62 -11.86 -12.92
N PRO A 157 17.06 -12.59 -11.93
CA PRO A 157 15.71 -12.33 -11.45
C PRO A 157 15.47 -10.86 -11.07
N GLY A 158 14.36 -10.31 -11.53
CA GLY A 158 14.02 -8.89 -11.44
C GLY A 158 14.88 -7.94 -12.28
N GLY A 159 15.86 -8.43 -13.06
CA GLY A 159 16.72 -7.62 -13.91
C GLY A 159 16.18 -7.42 -15.33
N PRO A 160 16.72 -6.46 -16.10
CA PRO A 160 16.30 -6.24 -17.47
C PRO A 160 16.64 -7.45 -18.36
N GLY A 161 15.79 -7.72 -19.35
CA GLY A 161 15.99 -8.76 -20.35
C GLY A 161 16.76 -8.26 -21.58
N TYR A 162 16.53 -6.99 -21.96
CA TYR A 162 16.91 -6.45 -23.27
C TYR A 162 17.80 -5.20 -23.22
N GLY A 163 18.33 -4.86 -22.05
CA GLY A 163 19.24 -3.74 -21.87
C GLY A 163 20.03 -3.80 -20.58
N THR A 164 20.81 -2.76 -20.33
CA THR A 164 21.61 -2.61 -19.12
C THR A 164 21.26 -1.30 -18.40
N VAL A 165 21.15 -1.37 -17.08
CA VAL A 165 20.84 -0.23 -16.21
C VAL A 165 22.09 0.14 -15.42
N THR A 166 22.39 1.44 -15.36
CA THR A 166 23.45 1.99 -14.50
C THR A 166 22.84 2.97 -13.52
N VAL A 167 23.14 2.82 -12.23
CA VAL A 167 22.58 3.63 -11.14
C VAL A 167 23.59 4.70 -10.69
N ASP A 168 23.15 5.96 -10.60
CA ASP A 168 23.85 7.05 -9.93
C ASP A 168 23.17 7.38 -8.60
N ASN A 169 23.69 6.78 -7.55
CA ASN A 169 23.25 6.99 -6.16
C ASN A 169 23.53 8.40 -5.61
N THR A 170 24.34 9.21 -6.29
CA THR A 170 24.57 10.62 -5.90
C THR A 170 23.45 11.50 -6.40
N ALA A 171 22.96 11.23 -7.61
CA ALA A 171 21.86 11.97 -8.21
C ALA A 171 20.48 11.37 -7.89
N GLY A 172 20.41 10.11 -7.46
CA GLY A 172 19.15 9.38 -7.30
C GLY A 172 18.52 9.01 -8.64
N THR A 173 19.36 8.75 -9.65
CA THR A 173 18.95 8.50 -11.03
C THR A 173 19.52 7.21 -11.58
N PHE A 174 18.99 6.76 -12.71
CA PHE A 174 19.56 5.69 -13.52
C PHE A 174 19.64 6.06 -14.99
N THR A 175 20.44 5.32 -15.74
CA THR A 175 20.44 5.34 -17.22
C THR A 175 20.21 3.95 -17.77
N TYR A 176 19.49 3.86 -18.88
CA TYR A 176 19.22 2.63 -19.60
C TYR A 176 19.95 2.60 -20.94
N THR A 177 20.60 1.49 -21.26
CA THR A 177 21.21 1.26 -22.59
C THR A 177 20.63 -0.03 -23.19
N PRO A 178 19.81 0.07 -24.26
CA PRO A 178 19.25 -1.10 -24.90
C PRO A 178 20.32 -1.94 -25.59
N ASP A 179 20.05 -3.24 -25.73
CA ASP A 179 20.81 -4.14 -26.56
C ASP A 179 20.89 -3.66 -28.02
N ALA A 180 21.83 -4.25 -28.76
CA ALA A 180 21.92 -4.01 -30.19
C ALA A 180 20.59 -4.35 -30.87
N ASP A 181 20.06 -3.37 -31.61
CA ASP A 181 18.84 -3.46 -32.43
C ASP A 181 17.54 -3.76 -31.65
N PHE A 182 17.53 -3.61 -30.33
CA PHE A 182 16.31 -3.81 -29.53
C PHE A 182 15.35 -2.61 -29.65
N ALA A 183 14.14 -2.90 -30.13
CA ALA A 183 12.96 -2.04 -30.04
C ALA A 183 11.82 -2.88 -29.46
N GLY A 184 11.18 -2.39 -28.41
CA GLY A 184 10.26 -3.19 -27.61
C GLY A 184 10.14 -2.69 -26.19
N THR A 185 9.51 -3.52 -25.36
CA THR A 185 9.32 -3.29 -23.93
C THR A 185 10.34 -4.10 -23.13
N ASP A 186 11.00 -3.47 -22.18
CA ASP A 186 11.93 -4.11 -21.24
C ASP A 186 11.51 -3.76 -19.82
N THR A 187 11.69 -4.68 -18.87
CA THR A 187 11.19 -4.51 -17.50
C THR A 187 12.23 -4.94 -16.47
N PHE A 188 12.26 -4.25 -15.33
CA PHE A 188 13.14 -4.60 -14.20
C PHE A 188 12.59 -4.05 -12.89
N SER A 189 13.06 -4.57 -11.75
CA SER A 189 12.78 -4.02 -10.42
C SER A 189 13.94 -3.16 -9.92
N PHE A 190 13.61 -2.23 -9.03
CA PHE A 190 14.59 -1.47 -8.27
C PHE A 190 14.23 -1.48 -6.79
N VAL A 191 15.26 -1.34 -5.96
CA VAL A 191 15.14 -1.25 -4.51
C VAL A 191 15.69 0.09 -4.06
N ALA A 192 14.87 0.89 -3.38
CA ALA A 192 15.28 2.10 -2.67
C ALA A 192 15.45 1.79 -1.18
N SER A 193 16.61 2.13 -0.60
CA SER A 193 16.94 1.82 0.79
C SER A 193 17.45 3.04 1.54
N ASP A 194 16.97 3.27 2.77
CA ASP A 194 17.51 4.32 3.66
C ASP A 194 18.58 3.82 4.65
N ASP A 195 18.96 2.53 4.59
CA ASP A 195 19.88 1.79 5.51
C ASP A 195 21.28 2.43 5.68
N THR A 196 21.54 3.51 4.95
CA THR A 196 22.72 4.35 4.98
C THR A 196 22.70 5.36 6.15
N SER A 197 21.52 5.60 6.75
CA SER A 197 21.31 6.48 7.89
C SER A 197 21.47 5.73 9.22
N ILE A 198 22.15 6.32 10.21
CA ILE A 198 22.25 5.70 11.54
C ILE A 198 20.93 5.90 12.28
N HIS A 199 20.13 4.85 12.38
CA HIS A 199 18.94 4.81 13.24
C HIS A 199 18.92 3.50 14.06
N PHE A 200 18.10 3.48 15.10
CA PHE A 200 17.79 2.35 15.97
C PHE A 200 16.27 2.17 15.91
N HIS A 201 15.79 0.95 15.80
CA HIS A 201 14.39 0.71 16.05
C HIS A 201 14.20 0.58 17.57
N ALA A 202 13.49 1.52 18.21
CA ALA A 202 13.42 1.57 19.68
C ALA A 202 13.11 0.22 20.33
N TRP A 203 11.93 -0.34 20.05
CA TRP A 203 11.44 -1.56 20.71
C TRP A 203 11.85 -2.84 19.98
N GLU A 204 11.91 -2.77 18.64
CA GLU A 204 12.37 -3.85 17.79
C GLU A 204 13.85 -4.15 18.05
N GLY A 205 14.74 -3.15 18.09
CA GLY A 205 16.17 -3.37 18.38
C GLY A 205 16.47 -3.94 19.77
N LEU A 206 15.66 -3.61 20.79
CA LEU A 206 15.87 -4.06 22.18
C LEU A 206 15.40 -5.51 22.43
N LEU A 207 14.46 -6.02 21.62
CA LEU A 207 13.98 -7.41 21.67
C LEU A 207 14.57 -8.30 20.55
N ASN A 208 15.01 -7.71 19.43
CA ASN A 208 15.45 -8.45 18.23
C ASN A 208 16.96 -8.73 18.17
N ALA A 209 17.78 -7.96 18.89
CA ALA A 209 19.25 -8.04 18.79
C ALA A 209 19.90 -9.42 19.05
N PRO A 210 19.30 -10.38 19.79
CA PRO A 210 19.95 -11.68 19.95
C PRO A 210 19.34 -12.84 19.16
N TYR A 211 18.14 -12.73 18.54
CA TYR A 211 17.46 -13.93 18.00
C TYR A 211 16.62 -13.80 16.71
N GLY A 212 16.34 -12.62 16.15
CA GLY A 212 15.73 -12.50 14.81
C GLY A 212 14.31 -13.11 14.63
N ILE A 213 13.44 -12.97 15.63
CA ILE A 213 12.16 -13.73 15.73
C ILE A 213 10.89 -12.85 15.62
N LEU A 214 10.99 -11.53 15.55
CA LEU A 214 9.86 -10.63 15.30
C LEU A 214 10.28 -9.57 14.28
N GLU A 215 9.55 -9.52 13.17
CA GLU A 215 9.69 -8.60 12.04
C GLU A 215 10.35 -7.27 12.38
N THR A 216 11.57 -7.07 11.88
CA THR A 216 12.09 -5.81 11.32
C THR A 216 13.57 -5.92 10.99
N SER A 217 13.94 -5.25 9.90
CA SER A 217 15.28 -4.72 9.59
C SER A 217 16.47 -5.66 9.33
N LEU A 218 16.40 -6.97 9.59
CA LEU A 218 17.47 -7.91 9.21
C LEU A 218 17.03 -8.92 8.14
N ALA A 219 16.19 -8.38 7.26
CA ALA A 219 15.70 -9.03 6.06
C ALA A 219 15.70 -8.11 4.82
N GLY A 220 15.55 -6.82 5.04
CA GLY A 220 15.51 -5.78 4.01
C GLY A 220 15.20 -4.47 4.70
N GLY A 221 16.13 -3.99 5.53
CA GLY A 221 15.98 -2.77 6.31
C GLY A 221 15.55 -1.59 5.46
N HIS A 222 14.50 -0.90 5.88
CA HIS A 222 14.07 0.33 5.23
C HIS A 222 14.17 0.30 3.70
N ARG A 223 13.68 -0.77 3.08
CA ARG A 223 13.69 -0.94 1.62
C ARG A 223 12.28 -0.82 1.10
N ALA A 224 12.15 -0.21 -0.07
CA ALA A 224 10.96 -0.27 -0.89
C ALA A 224 11.35 -0.78 -2.28
N THR A 225 10.59 -1.74 -2.77
CA THR A 225 10.78 -2.35 -4.09
C THR A 225 9.70 -1.83 -5.03
N ALA A 226 10.06 -1.52 -6.27
CA ALA A 226 9.12 -1.17 -7.32
C ALA A 226 9.67 -1.60 -8.69
N THR A 227 8.85 -1.48 -9.74
CA THR A 227 9.21 -1.91 -11.10
C THR A 227 9.35 -0.73 -12.05
N VAL A 228 10.19 -0.89 -13.07
CA VAL A 228 10.36 0.05 -14.18
C VAL A 228 10.04 -0.70 -15.46
N THR A 229 9.18 -0.12 -16.28
CA THR A 229 8.94 -0.55 -17.66
C THR A 229 9.52 0.49 -18.61
N VAL A 230 10.40 0.05 -19.49
CA VAL A 230 11.00 0.88 -20.55
C VAL A 230 10.35 0.53 -21.87
N PHE A 231 9.80 1.52 -22.55
CA PHE A 231 9.26 1.43 -23.90
C PHE A 231 10.25 2.08 -24.86
N ASN A 232 11.07 1.27 -25.54
CA ASN A 232 12.08 1.78 -26.46
C ASN A 232 11.62 1.69 -27.92
N ASN A 233 11.38 2.84 -28.55
CA ASN A 233 10.80 2.98 -29.90
C ASN A 233 9.43 2.29 -30.01
N VAL A 234 8.63 2.37 -28.95
CA VAL A 234 7.26 1.83 -28.86
C VAL A 234 6.36 2.93 -28.31
N ASP A 235 5.28 3.24 -29.01
CA ASP A 235 4.29 4.22 -28.54
C ASP A 235 3.41 3.58 -27.45
N ILE A 236 3.34 4.22 -26.28
CA ILE A 236 2.40 3.88 -25.19
C ILE A 236 1.03 4.53 -25.44
N ARG A 237 0.96 5.56 -26.29
CA ARG A 237 -0.25 6.37 -26.44
C ARG A 237 -1.30 5.65 -27.30
N PRO A 238 -2.53 5.46 -26.80
CA PRO A 238 -3.65 5.38 -27.70
C PRO A 238 -3.78 6.77 -28.35
N ASP A 239 -3.60 6.86 -29.66
CA ASP A 239 -4.40 7.86 -30.37
C ASP A 239 -5.85 7.58 -29.96
N PRO A 240 -6.65 8.54 -29.45
CA PRO A 240 -8.06 8.31 -29.15
C PRO A 240 -8.88 7.82 -30.36
N ALA A 241 -8.30 7.85 -31.57
CA ALA A 241 -8.83 7.22 -32.78
C ALA A 241 -8.34 5.77 -33.03
N VAL A 242 -7.41 5.24 -32.24
CA VAL A 242 -6.79 3.91 -32.36
C VAL A 242 -7.02 3.12 -31.08
N ALA A 243 -7.89 2.11 -31.17
CA ALA A 243 -8.29 1.23 -30.06
C ALA A 243 -7.24 0.16 -29.67
N VAL A 244 -5.95 0.36 -30.01
CA VAL A 244 -4.91 -0.64 -29.78
C VAL A 244 -3.89 -0.07 -28.81
N TYR A 245 -4.02 -0.47 -27.54
CA TYR A 245 -2.98 -0.29 -26.54
C TYR A 245 -1.84 -1.26 -26.85
N THR A 246 -0.60 -0.84 -26.61
CA THR A 246 0.52 -1.78 -26.65
C THR A 246 0.55 -2.51 -25.32
N ASP A 247 0.31 -3.82 -25.31
CA ASP A 247 0.45 -4.60 -24.08
C ASP A 247 1.93 -4.69 -23.66
N ILE A 248 2.18 -4.59 -22.37
CA ILE A 248 3.46 -4.96 -21.77
C ILE A 248 3.49 -6.48 -21.72
N VAL A 249 4.46 -7.08 -22.40
CA VAL A 249 4.67 -8.52 -22.42
C VAL A 249 5.97 -8.84 -21.69
N GLY A 250 5.95 -9.82 -20.80
CA GLY A 250 7.14 -10.28 -20.10
C GLY A 250 7.02 -11.73 -19.64
N ASP A 251 8.04 -12.19 -18.94
CA ASP A 251 8.03 -13.48 -18.26
C ASP A 251 8.72 -13.39 -16.89
N PHE A 252 8.35 -14.29 -15.99
CA PHE A 252 9.02 -14.44 -14.70
C PHE A 252 9.02 -15.90 -14.24
N SER A 253 10.10 -16.26 -13.56
CA SER A 253 10.34 -17.58 -13.02
C SER A 253 9.73 -17.73 -11.63
N PHE A 254 8.99 -18.82 -11.43
CA PHE A 254 8.33 -19.18 -10.18
C PHE A 254 8.85 -20.52 -9.66
N LEU A 255 9.09 -20.62 -8.35
CA LEU A 255 9.49 -21.85 -7.67
C LEU A 255 8.58 -22.12 -6.47
N THR A 256 8.15 -23.37 -6.30
CA THR A 256 7.60 -23.87 -5.03
C THR A 256 8.50 -24.94 -4.43
N TYR A 257 8.79 -24.83 -3.14
CA TYR A 257 9.68 -25.76 -2.47
C TYR A 257 9.41 -25.98 -0.97
N ASN A 258 9.02 -27.21 -0.61
CA ASN A 258 9.06 -27.65 0.78
C ASN A 258 10.50 -27.99 1.20
N VAL A 259 11.04 -27.22 2.15
CA VAL A 259 12.45 -27.31 2.59
C VAL A 259 12.65 -28.22 3.81
N SER A 260 11.59 -28.88 4.30
CA SER A 260 11.64 -29.79 5.45
C SER A 260 12.33 -29.21 6.69
N GLY A 261 12.07 -27.93 6.97
CA GLY A 261 12.78 -27.12 7.97
C GLY A 261 12.37 -27.34 9.42
N LEU A 262 11.64 -28.42 9.74
CA LEU A 262 11.38 -28.81 11.13
C LEU A 262 12.69 -29.20 11.87
N PRO A 263 12.78 -28.94 13.19
CA PRO A 263 13.94 -29.30 13.99
C PRO A 263 14.28 -30.79 13.95
N PHE A 264 15.56 -31.11 14.15
CA PHE A 264 16.04 -32.49 14.24
C PHE A 264 15.21 -33.31 15.25
N VAL A 265 14.83 -34.53 14.88
CA VAL A 265 13.83 -35.48 15.46
C VAL A 265 12.37 -35.35 14.99
N PHE A 266 11.99 -34.26 14.30
CA PHE A 266 10.61 -34.04 13.84
C PHE A 266 10.41 -34.07 12.31
N SER A 267 11.48 -34.18 11.50
CA SER A 267 11.37 -34.40 10.04
C SER A 267 12.26 -35.53 9.52
N GLY A 268 11.85 -36.10 8.38
CA GLY A 268 12.55 -37.19 7.69
C GLY A 268 13.68 -36.75 6.73
N ALA A 269 13.94 -35.45 6.57
CA ALA A 269 14.91 -34.96 5.58
C ALA A 269 16.39 -35.27 5.94
N VAL A 270 17.31 -35.04 5.00
CA VAL A 270 18.73 -35.44 5.08
C VAL A 270 19.56 -34.53 6.01
N LEU A 271 20.49 -35.09 6.79
CA LEU A 271 21.44 -34.33 7.62
C LEU A 271 22.75 -34.03 6.85
N PRO A 272 23.44 -32.90 7.11
CA PRO A 272 23.18 -31.88 8.13
C PRO A 272 22.22 -30.74 7.70
N ARG A 273 21.24 -30.39 8.55
CA ARG A 273 20.17 -29.41 8.26
C ARG A 273 20.66 -28.02 7.86
N ILE A 274 21.49 -27.39 8.69
CA ILE A 274 21.95 -26.01 8.47
C ILE A 274 22.68 -25.88 7.12
N THR A 275 23.55 -26.83 6.80
CA THR A 275 24.32 -26.83 5.55
C THR A 275 23.40 -27.01 4.35
N ASN A 276 22.46 -27.96 4.42
CA ASN A 276 21.48 -28.14 3.34
C ASN A 276 20.61 -26.89 3.17
N THR A 277 20.14 -26.26 4.25
CA THR A 277 19.33 -25.04 4.16
C THR A 277 20.11 -23.86 3.56
N LEU A 278 21.38 -23.68 3.91
CA LEU A 278 22.26 -22.67 3.28
C LEU A 278 22.41 -22.93 1.77
N GLU A 279 22.59 -24.19 1.40
CA GLU A 279 22.76 -24.60 0.00
C GLU A 279 21.47 -24.42 -0.80
N ILE A 280 20.31 -24.78 -0.24
CA ILE A 280 18.99 -24.45 -0.80
C ILE A 280 18.89 -22.93 -1.02
N GLY A 281 19.12 -22.15 0.04
CA GLY A 281 19.07 -20.69 0.01
C GLY A 281 19.87 -20.06 -1.12
N SER A 282 21.11 -20.53 -1.31
CA SER A 282 22.00 -20.05 -2.36
C SER A 282 21.53 -20.30 -3.79
N ARG A 283 20.56 -21.22 -3.98
CA ARG A 283 19.99 -21.59 -5.28
C ARG A 283 18.63 -20.94 -5.53
N LEU A 284 17.96 -20.46 -4.49
CA LEU A 284 16.66 -19.79 -4.62
C LEU A 284 16.76 -18.48 -5.40
N GLY A 285 17.91 -17.78 -5.32
CA GLY A 285 18.14 -16.51 -6.04
C GLY A 285 18.19 -16.62 -7.57
N ALA A 286 17.98 -17.81 -8.13
CA ALA A 286 17.82 -18.03 -9.57
C ALA A 286 16.37 -17.83 -10.04
N PHE A 287 15.42 -17.58 -9.12
CA PHE A 287 14.00 -17.46 -9.42
C PHE A 287 13.43 -16.11 -8.97
N ASP A 288 12.46 -15.58 -9.71
CA ASP A 288 11.83 -14.28 -9.44
C ASP A 288 10.91 -14.35 -8.23
N ILE A 289 10.08 -15.40 -8.14
CA ILE A 289 9.14 -15.63 -7.04
C ILE A 289 9.37 -17.03 -6.49
N VAL A 290 9.54 -17.14 -5.17
CA VAL A 290 9.77 -18.42 -4.48
C VAL A 290 8.80 -18.58 -3.32
N ASN A 291 7.95 -19.60 -3.38
CA ASN A 291 7.15 -20.07 -2.25
C ASN A 291 7.89 -21.19 -1.53
N VAL A 292 8.15 -20.99 -0.25
CA VAL A 292 8.85 -21.93 0.63
C VAL A 292 7.84 -22.50 1.64
N GLN A 293 7.80 -23.83 1.74
CA GLN A 293 7.02 -24.54 2.75
C GLN A 293 7.91 -25.21 3.79
N GLU A 294 7.38 -25.45 4.99
CA GLU A 294 8.09 -25.99 6.16
C GLU A 294 9.36 -25.23 6.58
N ASP A 295 9.49 -23.95 6.27
CA ASP A 295 10.59 -23.11 6.75
C ASP A 295 10.37 -22.65 8.19
N VAL A 296 10.48 -23.60 9.12
CA VAL A 296 10.07 -23.44 10.52
C VAL A 296 11.22 -23.01 11.43
N ALA A 297 12.39 -23.64 11.32
CA ALA A 297 13.48 -23.50 12.31
C ALA A 297 14.81 -22.97 11.74
N TYR A 298 14.94 -22.87 10.42
CA TYR A 298 16.21 -22.55 9.77
C TYR A 298 16.14 -21.33 8.84
N HIS A 299 15.07 -20.53 8.90
CA HIS A 299 14.86 -19.36 8.05
C HIS A 299 16.09 -18.43 7.94
N PRO A 300 16.78 -18.03 9.03
CA PRO A 300 17.96 -17.17 8.91
C PRO A 300 19.09 -17.76 8.06
N PHE A 301 19.20 -19.09 8.00
CA PHE A 301 20.18 -19.78 7.16
C PHE A 301 19.72 -19.88 5.71
N LEU A 302 18.40 -19.99 5.48
CA LEU A 302 17.82 -20.03 4.13
C LEU A 302 18.10 -18.71 3.38
N ILE A 303 18.01 -17.59 4.07
CA ILE A 303 18.19 -16.25 3.49
C ILE A 303 19.64 -15.73 3.58
N ALA A 304 20.56 -16.45 4.25
CA ALA A 304 21.89 -15.91 4.57
C ALA A 304 22.76 -15.65 3.33
N GLY A 305 22.49 -16.35 2.23
CA GLY A 305 23.27 -16.30 1.00
C GLY A 305 22.63 -15.53 -0.16
N THR A 306 21.40 -15.03 0.02
CA THR A 306 20.59 -14.48 -1.07
C THR A 306 19.83 -13.26 -0.58
N ASP A 307 20.04 -12.12 -1.22
CA ASP A 307 19.36 -10.86 -0.91
C ASP A 307 18.18 -10.69 -1.88
N PHE A 308 17.01 -11.17 -1.48
CA PHE A 308 15.78 -10.91 -2.24
C PHE A 308 15.33 -9.46 -2.00
N PRO A 309 14.95 -8.73 -3.07
CA PRO A 309 14.35 -7.40 -2.96
C PRO A 309 13.21 -7.31 -1.95
N ASP A 310 12.35 -8.33 -1.89
CA ASP A 310 11.24 -8.40 -0.95
C ASP A 310 10.98 -9.82 -0.45
N ARG A 311 10.34 -9.94 0.72
CA ARG A 311 10.00 -11.21 1.35
C ARG A 311 9.01 -11.07 2.49
N THR A 312 8.19 -12.10 2.66
CA THR A 312 7.37 -12.25 3.86
C THR A 312 8.26 -12.67 5.01
N ALA A 313 8.04 -12.11 6.21
CA ALA A 313 8.75 -12.63 7.36
C ALA A 313 8.04 -13.87 7.94
N PRO A 314 8.79 -14.76 8.62
CA PRO A 314 8.21 -15.92 9.27
C PRO A 314 7.15 -15.55 10.30
N SER A 315 6.11 -16.36 10.38
CA SER A 315 5.16 -16.27 11.50
C SER A 315 5.88 -16.43 12.84
N VAL A 316 5.48 -15.62 13.81
CA VAL A 316 6.15 -15.54 15.11
C VAL A 316 5.99 -16.86 15.88
N PRO A 317 7.06 -17.49 16.38
CA PRO A 317 6.96 -18.58 17.35
C PRO A 317 6.28 -18.00 18.59
N THR A 318 5.14 -18.56 18.97
CA THR A 318 4.26 -17.94 19.97
C THR A 318 4.76 -18.03 21.42
N TRP A 319 6.02 -18.38 21.67
CA TRP A 319 6.58 -18.53 23.02
C TRP A 319 8.09 -18.83 22.94
N ALA A 320 8.85 -18.13 23.78
CA ALA A 320 10.29 -18.26 23.92
C ALA A 320 10.78 -19.71 24.06
N TRP A 321 11.90 -20.03 23.41
CA TRP A 321 12.74 -21.14 23.85
C TRP A 321 13.26 -20.84 25.28
N PRO A 322 12.97 -21.65 26.32
CA PRO A 322 12.05 -22.79 26.37
C PRO A 322 10.85 -22.55 27.30
N VAL A 323 9.60 -22.69 26.80
CA VAL A 323 8.45 -23.47 27.33
C VAL A 323 7.09 -23.05 26.66
N GLY A 324 6.44 -23.96 25.87
CA GLY A 324 5.01 -23.91 25.45
C GLY A 324 4.54 -23.70 23.96
N VAL A 325 4.83 -24.62 23.00
CA VAL A 325 4.48 -24.73 21.51
C VAL A 325 3.09 -24.21 21.08
N PRO A 326 2.91 -23.41 19.98
CA PRO A 326 3.27 -23.78 18.57
C PRO A 326 4.50 -23.10 17.91
N PHE A 327 5.06 -23.77 16.88
CA PHE A 327 6.12 -23.25 16.00
C PHE A 327 5.54 -22.30 14.92
N SER A 328 6.41 -21.66 14.13
CA SER A 328 6.01 -20.97 12.89
C SER A 328 5.22 -21.93 11.97
N ASP A 329 4.27 -21.39 11.20
CA ASP A 329 3.55 -22.09 10.11
C ASP A 329 4.49 -22.61 8.99
N GLY A 330 5.73 -22.11 8.92
CA GLY A 330 6.72 -22.52 7.94
C GLY A 330 6.44 -22.08 6.51
N LEU A 331 5.52 -21.14 6.31
CA LEU A 331 5.14 -20.62 5.00
C LEU A 331 5.77 -19.25 4.78
N ASN A 332 6.66 -19.15 3.80
CA ASN A 332 7.33 -17.89 3.44
C ASN A 332 7.38 -17.72 1.93
N SER A 333 7.29 -16.48 1.46
CA SER A 333 7.47 -16.10 0.06
C SER A 333 8.66 -15.14 -0.05
N LEU A 334 9.53 -15.39 -1.03
CA LEU A 334 10.66 -14.55 -1.40
C LEU A 334 10.40 -14.02 -2.82
N SER A 335 10.66 -12.75 -3.07
CA SER A 335 10.30 -12.12 -4.34
C SER A 335 11.33 -11.10 -4.81
N SER A 336 11.55 -11.08 -6.11
CA SER A 336 12.24 -10.00 -6.83
C SER A 336 11.34 -8.79 -7.05
N TYR A 337 10.07 -8.92 -6.69
CA TYR A 337 8.99 -7.96 -6.86
C TYR A 337 8.40 -7.54 -5.52
N TYR A 338 7.67 -6.43 -5.53
CA TYR A 338 7.04 -5.91 -4.33
C TYR A 338 5.91 -6.83 -3.82
N VAL A 339 5.97 -7.21 -2.55
CA VAL A 339 4.96 -7.99 -1.84
C VAL A 339 4.08 -7.03 -1.03
N GLU A 340 2.89 -6.75 -1.56
CA GLU A 340 1.98 -5.74 -1.00
C GLU A 340 1.30 -6.19 0.30
N SER A 341 0.91 -7.46 0.35
CA SER A 341 0.11 -7.97 1.46
C SER A 341 0.51 -9.39 1.80
N LEU A 342 0.23 -9.76 3.05
CA LEU A 342 0.41 -11.09 3.60
C LEU A 342 -0.78 -11.43 4.50
N ASP A 343 -1.52 -12.47 4.14
CA ASP A 343 -2.50 -13.12 5.01
C ASP A 343 -2.07 -14.56 5.25
N ARG A 344 -2.21 -15.05 6.49
CA ARG A 344 -1.79 -16.38 6.92
C ARG A 344 -3.01 -17.14 7.47
N GLN A 345 -3.37 -18.22 6.80
CA GLN A 345 -4.56 -19.00 7.11
C GLN A 345 -4.18 -20.40 7.57
N ALA A 346 -4.38 -20.70 8.85
CA ALA A 346 -4.20 -22.05 9.38
C ALA A 346 -5.36 -22.97 9.00
N TRP A 347 -5.10 -24.27 8.85
CA TRP A 347 -6.16 -25.26 8.63
C TRP A 347 -7.07 -25.40 9.86
N THR A 348 -8.37 -25.15 9.67
CA THR A 348 -9.37 -25.25 10.74
C THR A 348 -9.53 -26.67 11.30
N THR A 349 -9.17 -27.67 10.51
CA THR A 349 -9.19 -29.11 10.81
C THR A 349 -7.96 -29.58 11.58
N ARG A 350 -6.89 -28.77 11.71
CA ARG A 350 -5.61 -29.15 12.31
C ARG A 350 -5.17 -28.24 13.49
N PRO A 351 -6.06 -27.89 14.45
CA PRO A 351 -5.75 -26.90 15.48
C PRO A 351 -4.65 -27.32 16.47
N ASP A 352 -4.36 -28.62 16.59
CA ASP A 352 -3.48 -29.19 17.62
C ASP A 352 -2.08 -29.59 17.11
N LEU A 353 -1.76 -29.33 15.83
CA LEU A 353 -0.44 -29.66 15.29
C LEU A 353 0.64 -28.65 15.74
N LEU A 354 1.86 -29.14 15.91
CA LEU A 354 3.03 -28.34 16.27
C LEU A 354 3.39 -27.31 15.17
N ASN A 355 3.17 -27.71 13.90
CA ASN A 355 3.05 -26.84 12.74
C ASN A 355 1.65 -27.13 12.15
N PRO A 356 0.67 -26.23 12.26
CA PRO A 356 -0.67 -26.47 11.73
C PRO A 356 -0.73 -26.52 10.21
N GLY A 357 0.33 -26.11 9.51
CA GLY A 357 0.31 -25.85 8.09
C GLY A 357 -0.72 -24.78 7.77
N GLY A 358 -1.16 -24.76 6.52
CA GLY A 358 -2.17 -23.82 6.08
C GLY A 358 -1.89 -23.35 4.67
N PHE A 359 -2.27 -22.11 4.43
CA PHE A 359 -1.81 -21.39 3.28
C PHE A 359 -1.53 -19.93 3.62
N THR A 360 -0.60 -19.31 2.91
CA THR A 360 -0.47 -17.86 2.89
C THR A 360 -0.98 -17.31 1.58
N TYR A 361 -1.49 -16.09 1.65
CA TYR A 361 -1.88 -15.27 0.53
C TYR A 361 -0.95 -14.07 0.46
N THR A 362 -0.41 -13.80 -0.72
CA THR A 362 0.34 -12.57 -1.00
C THR A 362 -0.16 -11.94 -2.29
N ARG A 363 -0.16 -10.61 -2.35
CA ARG A 363 -0.32 -9.87 -3.61
C ARG A 363 1.03 -9.33 -4.04
N GLN A 364 1.49 -9.72 -5.23
CA GLN A 364 2.81 -9.36 -5.72
C GLN A 364 2.73 -8.55 -7.00
N HIS A 365 3.46 -7.44 -7.08
CA HIS A 365 3.44 -6.52 -8.22
C HIS A 365 4.47 -6.92 -9.29
N ILE A 366 3.99 -7.59 -10.34
CA ILE A 366 4.83 -8.01 -11.45
C ILE A 366 5.24 -6.80 -12.32
N PRO A 367 6.31 -6.91 -13.13
CA PRO A 367 6.75 -5.79 -13.93
C PRO A 367 5.70 -5.36 -14.95
N GLY A 368 5.51 -4.05 -15.10
CA GLY A 368 4.35 -3.47 -15.79
C GLY A 368 3.33 -2.83 -14.85
N GLY A 369 3.44 -3.08 -13.55
CA GLY A 369 2.64 -2.40 -12.51
C GLY A 369 1.36 -3.15 -12.11
N SER A 370 0.97 -4.21 -12.80
CA SER A 370 -0.12 -5.07 -12.35
C SER A 370 0.32 -6.01 -11.24
N SER A 371 -0.63 -6.72 -10.63
CA SER A 371 -0.33 -7.70 -9.58
C SER A 371 -0.98 -9.05 -9.81
N VAL A 372 -0.30 -10.07 -9.28
CA VAL A 372 -0.76 -11.45 -9.22
C VAL A 372 -0.98 -11.84 -7.77
N ASP A 373 -2.07 -12.55 -7.51
CA ASP A 373 -2.37 -13.11 -6.20
C ASP A 373 -1.71 -14.48 -6.09
N VAL A 374 -0.77 -14.64 -5.16
CA VAL A 374 0.07 -15.83 -4.99
C VAL A 374 -0.24 -16.51 -3.68
N TYR A 375 -0.62 -17.79 -3.76
CA TYR A 375 -0.91 -18.64 -2.62
C TYR A 375 0.20 -19.68 -2.40
N ASN A 376 0.66 -19.78 -1.16
CA ASN A 376 1.65 -20.75 -0.72
C ASN A 376 0.97 -21.77 0.20
N VAL A 377 0.85 -23.03 -0.22
CA VAL A 377 0.05 -24.06 0.45
C VAL A 377 0.96 -25.11 1.10
N ASP A 378 0.71 -25.45 2.36
CA ASP A 378 1.36 -26.57 3.03
C ASP A 378 0.35 -27.42 3.81
N THR A 379 0.48 -28.74 3.67
CA THR A 379 -0.33 -29.68 4.45
C THR A 379 0.20 -29.83 5.88
N SER A 380 1.51 -29.65 6.11
CA SER A 380 2.21 -30.10 7.32
C SER A 380 2.08 -31.62 7.56
N GLY A 381 1.95 -32.38 6.48
CA GLY A 381 1.94 -33.83 6.44
C GLY A 381 0.64 -34.44 5.91
N GLY A 382 0.78 -35.41 5.01
CA GLY A 382 -0.35 -36.12 4.39
C GLY A 382 -1.04 -35.31 3.28
N SER A 383 -2.22 -35.73 2.87
CA SER A 383 -3.00 -35.06 1.82
C SER A 383 -3.97 -34.04 2.39
N LEU A 384 -4.26 -32.97 1.64
CA LEU A 384 -5.36 -32.08 1.98
C LEU A 384 -6.70 -32.84 1.95
N THR A 385 -7.55 -32.56 2.93
CA THR A 385 -8.92 -33.07 3.01
C THR A 385 -9.89 -32.20 2.21
N ASN A 386 -11.08 -32.72 1.91
CA ASN A 386 -12.12 -31.95 1.21
C ASN A 386 -12.50 -30.65 1.95
N ALA A 387 -12.44 -30.64 3.28
CA ALA A 387 -12.73 -29.46 4.09
C ALA A 387 -11.63 -28.39 3.97
N GLU A 388 -10.36 -28.81 3.90
CA GLU A 388 -9.21 -27.92 3.71
C GLU A 388 -9.20 -27.35 2.28
N ILE A 389 -9.49 -28.17 1.28
CA ILE A 389 -9.67 -27.73 -0.11
C ILE A 389 -10.83 -26.74 -0.24
N ALA A 390 -11.95 -26.98 0.46
CA ALA A 390 -13.06 -26.04 0.51
C ALA A 390 -12.65 -24.72 1.20
N GLN A 391 -11.93 -24.77 2.33
CA GLN A 391 -11.42 -23.57 3.00
C GLN A 391 -10.54 -22.71 2.08
N LEU A 392 -9.60 -23.33 1.36
CA LEU A 392 -8.75 -22.63 0.39
C LEU A 392 -9.57 -22.06 -0.78
N SER A 393 -10.50 -22.85 -1.33
CA SER A 393 -11.40 -22.43 -2.42
C SER A 393 -12.26 -21.24 -2.02
N ASP A 394 -12.87 -21.27 -0.83
CA ASP A 394 -13.72 -20.19 -0.33
C ASP A 394 -12.91 -18.90 -0.13
N PHE A 395 -11.66 -19.02 0.33
CA PHE A 395 -10.77 -17.87 0.49
C PHE A 395 -10.38 -17.27 -0.87
N ILE A 396 -10.03 -18.10 -1.87
CA ILE A 396 -9.72 -17.62 -3.23
C ILE A 396 -10.92 -16.90 -3.85
N GLN A 397 -12.12 -17.47 -3.71
CA GLN A 397 -13.36 -16.89 -4.24
C GLN A 397 -13.77 -15.59 -3.56
N GLN A 398 -13.31 -15.33 -2.33
CA GLN A 398 -13.59 -14.07 -1.62
C GLN A 398 -12.54 -13.00 -1.90
N ASN A 399 -11.27 -13.38 -2.03
CA ASN A 399 -10.16 -12.42 -2.02
C ASN A 399 -9.54 -12.17 -3.41
N SER A 400 -9.75 -13.05 -4.39
CA SER A 400 -9.11 -12.99 -5.72
C SER A 400 -10.10 -12.98 -6.89
N ILE A 401 -11.33 -12.50 -6.67
CA ILE A 401 -12.36 -12.38 -7.73
C ILE A 401 -11.81 -11.57 -8.91
N GLY A 402 -11.86 -12.14 -10.11
CA GLY A 402 -11.44 -11.48 -11.36
C GLY A 402 -9.93 -11.22 -11.50
N ARG A 403 -9.09 -11.69 -10.58
CA ARG A 403 -7.63 -11.45 -10.62
C ARG A 403 -6.86 -12.62 -11.20
N ALA A 404 -5.67 -12.38 -11.74
CA ALA A 404 -4.73 -13.47 -12.00
C ALA A 404 -4.26 -14.10 -10.68
N VAL A 405 -4.19 -15.43 -10.66
CA VAL A 405 -3.89 -16.20 -9.44
C VAL A 405 -2.86 -17.27 -9.73
N ILE A 406 -1.93 -17.48 -8.80
CA ILE A 406 -1.06 -18.66 -8.71
C ILE A 406 -1.32 -19.33 -7.37
N VAL A 407 -1.66 -20.61 -7.36
CA VAL A 407 -1.78 -21.43 -6.15
C VAL A 407 -0.77 -22.55 -6.21
N ALA A 408 0.23 -22.51 -5.34
CA ALA A 408 1.32 -23.45 -5.37
C ALA A 408 1.74 -23.92 -3.98
N GLY A 409 2.31 -25.12 -3.92
CA GLY A 409 2.75 -25.73 -2.67
C GLY A 409 2.42 -27.21 -2.59
N ASP A 410 2.57 -27.76 -1.40
CA ASP A 410 2.31 -29.17 -1.13
C ASP A 410 0.81 -29.40 -0.86
N PHE A 411 0.14 -30.09 -1.79
CA PHE A 411 -1.25 -30.55 -1.62
C PHE A 411 -1.31 -31.97 -1.05
N GLY A 412 -0.19 -32.69 -1.06
CA GLY A 412 -0.09 -34.10 -0.71
C GLY A 412 -0.98 -35.02 -1.55
N GLN A 413 -1.43 -34.57 -2.74
CA GLN A 413 -2.34 -35.32 -3.61
C GLN A 413 -1.72 -35.58 -4.98
N PHE A 414 -2.11 -36.70 -5.58
CA PHE A 414 -1.76 -37.08 -6.94
C PHE A 414 -3.06 -37.28 -7.75
N TYR A 415 -3.12 -36.79 -8.99
CA TYR A 415 -4.11 -37.12 -10.00
C TYR A 415 -4.27 -38.62 -10.23
N SER A 416 -3.18 -39.38 -10.10
CA SER A 416 -3.19 -40.84 -10.19
C SER A 416 -3.80 -41.54 -8.96
N ASP A 417 -4.05 -40.84 -7.85
CA ASP A 417 -4.73 -41.42 -6.68
C ASP A 417 -6.26 -41.46 -6.86
N PRO A 418 -6.94 -42.53 -6.42
CA PRO A 418 -8.38 -42.52 -6.29
C PRO A 418 -8.80 -41.49 -5.24
N ASP A 419 -9.94 -40.83 -5.45
CA ASP A 419 -10.56 -39.89 -4.51
C ASP A 419 -9.83 -38.55 -4.26
N GLN A 420 -8.84 -38.20 -5.10
CA GLN A 420 -8.26 -36.85 -5.11
C GLN A 420 -9.30 -35.76 -5.48
N THR A 421 -9.04 -34.52 -5.06
CA THR A 421 -9.95 -33.37 -5.26
C THR A 421 -9.38 -32.25 -6.12
N LEU A 422 -8.15 -32.38 -6.62
CA LEU A 422 -7.44 -31.41 -7.45
C LEU A 422 -8.24 -30.96 -8.68
N THR A 423 -8.85 -31.90 -9.42
CA THR A 423 -9.64 -31.53 -10.61
C THR A 423 -10.89 -30.71 -10.25
N ALA A 424 -11.55 -31.07 -9.15
CA ALA A 424 -12.72 -30.34 -8.67
C ALA A 424 -12.35 -28.97 -8.11
N PHE A 425 -11.23 -28.90 -7.37
CA PHE A 425 -10.64 -27.66 -6.86
C PHE A 425 -10.29 -26.70 -7.99
N ALA A 426 -9.59 -27.20 -9.02
CA ALA A 426 -9.20 -26.41 -10.18
C ALA A 426 -10.45 -25.87 -10.92
N ALA A 427 -11.44 -26.72 -11.17
CA ALA A 427 -12.68 -26.33 -11.82
C ALA A 427 -13.49 -25.29 -11.00
N ALA A 428 -13.56 -25.44 -9.68
CA ALA A 428 -14.30 -24.54 -8.79
C ALA A 428 -13.71 -23.12 -8.75
N ASN A 429 -12.41 -22.99 -9.03
CA ASN A 429 -11.68 -21.73 -8.95
C ASN A 429 -11.22 -21.21 -10.33
N GLY A 430 -11.60 -21.87 -11.42
CA GLY A 430 -11.17 -21.53 -12.77
C GLY A 430 -9.67 -21.67 -13.01
N LEU A 431 -9.01 -22.57 -12.28
CA LEU A 431 -7.56 -22.78 -12.34
C LEU A 431 -7.18 -23.88 -13.34
N THR A 432 -5.96 -23.77 -13.86
CA THR A 432 -5.26 -24.77 -14.66
C THR A 432 -3.99 -25.19 -13.93
N ASP A 433 -3.66 -26.48 -13.93
CA ASP A 433 -2.37 -26.96 -13.41
C ASP A 433 -1.28 -26.79 -14.49
N ALA A 434 -0.20 -26.09 -14.16
CA ALA A 434 0.91 -25.82 -15.07
C ALA A 434 1.59 -27.12 -15.56
N TRP A 435 1.73 -28.12 -14.70
CA TRP A 435 2.28 -29.42 -15.08
C TRP A 435 1.39 -30.13 -16.09
N VAL A 436 0.07 -30.16 -15.83
CA VAL A 436 -0.90 -30.75 -16.77
C VAL A 436 -0.91 -30.00 -18.10
N GLN A 437 -0.82 -28.68 -18.06
CA GLN A 437 -0.79 -27.84 -19.26
C GLN A 437 0.45 -28.11 -20.11
N VAL A 438 1.64 -28.07 -19.51
CA VAL A 438 2.92 -28.16 -20.23
C VAL A 438 3.27 -29.59 -20.61
N GLU A 439 3.20 -30.55 -19.69
CA GLU A 439 3.64 -31.93 -19.92
C GLU A 439 2.58 -32.80 -20.60
N PHE A 440 1.29 -32.48 -20.42
CA PHE A 440 0.17 -33.30 -20.90
C PHE A 440 -0.81 -32.56 -21.82
N GLY A 441 -0.47 -31.34 -22.26
CA GLY A 441 -1.28 -30.57 -23.21
C GLY A 441 -2.68 -30.22 -22.69
N GLY A 442 -2.80 -30.00 -21.38
CA GLY A 442 -4.06 -29.63 -20.71
C GLY A 442 -4.98 -30.82 -20.39
N VAL A 443 -4.58 -32.05 -20.69
CA VAL A 443 -5.37 -33.25 -20.40
C VAL A 443 -4.84 -33.92 -19.14
N VAL A 444 -5.64 -33.93 -18.07
CA VAL A 444 -5.28 -34.57 -16.80
C VAL A 444 -4.99 -36.07 -17.02
N PRO A 445 -3.78 -36.57 -16.69
CA PRO A 445 -3.44 -37.98 -16.87
C PRO A 445 -4.15 -38.85 -15.83
N THR A 446 -4.66 -40.01 -16.25
CA THR A 446 -5.32 -40.97 -15.34
C THR A 446 -4.33 -41.89 -14.61
N ASP A 447 -3.11 -42.02 -15.13
CA ASP A 447 -2.03 -42.83 -14.58
C ASP A 447 -0.70 -42.19 -15.00
N ALA A 448 -0.09 -41.42 -14.10
CA ALA A 448 1.19 -40.74 -14.31
C ALA A 448 2.26 -41.36 -13.41
N GLU A 449 3.48 -41.46 -13.93
CA GLU A 449 4.58 -42.08 -13.20
C GLU A 449 5.03 -41.16 -12.04
N ARG A 450 5.16 -41.70 -10.83
CA ARG A 450 5.67 -40.98 -9.65
C ARG A 450 7.19 -41.08 -9.51
N CYS A 451 7.90 -40.95 -10.63
CA CYS A 451 9.35 -41.00 -10.66
C CYS A 451 9.97 -39.75 -10.02
N ALA A 452 11.28 -39.77 -9.77
CA ALA A 452 11.91 -38.73 -8.96
C ALA A 452 12.19 -37.43 -9.71
N TYR A 453 12.73 -37.49 -10.93
CA TYR A 453 13.45 -36.34 -11.51
C TYR A 453 13.05 -35.94 -12.93
N ALA A 454 12.19 -36.69 -13.63
CA ALA A 454 11.72 -36.23 -14.94
C ALA A 454 10.57 -35.23 -14.75
N ASP A 455 10.44 -34.29 -15.69
CA ASP A 455 9.37 -33.28 -15.67
C ASP A 455 7.99 -33.94 -15.82
N SER A 456 7.91 -35.04 -16.59
CA SER A 456 6.70 -35.85 -16.73
C SER A 456 6.33 -36.64 -15.47
N CYS A 457 7.16 -36.62 -14.41
CA CYS A 457 6.88 -37.34 -13.18
C CYS A 457 5.92 -36.56 -12.30
N GLU A 458 4.88 -37.22 -11.80
CA GLU A 458 3.93 -36.59 -10.92
C GLU A 458 4.51 -36.39 -9.50
N GLN A 459 4.46 -35.16 -9.00
CA GLN A 459 4.87 -34.76 -7.64
C GLN A 459 3.67 -34.32 -6.80
N PRO A 460 3.71 -34.40 -5.45
CA PRO A 460 2.62 -33.93 -4.61
C PRO A 460 2.48 -32.40 -4.61
N ASP A 461 3.58 -31.69 -4.80
CA ASP A 461 3.61 -30.25 -5.02
C ASP A 461 2.94 -29.90 -6.36
N LYS A 462 1.98 -28.97 -6.32
CA LYS A 462 1.26 -28.49 -7.52
C LYS A 462 1.52 -27.01 -7.75
N VAL A 463 1.36 -26.59 -9.00
CA VAL A 463 1.35 -25.17 -9.38
C VAL A 463 0.13 -24.93 -10.26
N PHE A 464 -0.95 -24.51 -9.61
CA PHE A 464 -2.16 -24.05 -10.30
C PHE A 464 -2.03 -22.57 -10.64
N TYR A 465 -2.60 -22.17 -11.76
CA TYR A 465 -2.67 -20.77 -12.14
C TYR A 465 -3.96 -20.47 -12.91
N ARG A 466 -4.31 -19.19 -12.99
CA ARG A 466 -5.24 -18.68 -13.98
C ARG A 466 -4.86 -17.26 -14.36
N ASP A 467 -5.19 -16.92 -15.59
CA ASP A 467 -5.30 -15.53 -16.00
C ASP A 467 -6.40 -14.83 -15.18
N ALA A 468 -6.41 -13.51 -15.28
CA ALA A 468 -7.54 -12.76 -14.82
C ALA A 468 -8.75 -13.08 -15.71
N ALA A 469 -9.73 -13.79 -15.14
CA ALA A 469 -10.89 -14.20 -15.91
C ALA A 469 -11.65 -12.97 -16.45
N PRO A 470 -11.95 -12.89 -17.76
CA PRO A 470 -12.98 -12.00 -18.24
C PRO A 470 -14.32 -12.56 -17.73
N LEU A 471 -14.79 -12.04 -16.60
CA LEU A 471 -16.11 -12.36 -16.09
C LEU A 471 -17.13 -11.69 -17.01
N ASP A 472 -17.52 -12.33 -18.12
CA ASP A 472 -18.55 -11.82 -19.06
C ASP A 472 -18.16 -10.53 -19.83
N LEU A 473 -18.40 -10.51 -21.15
CA LEU A 473 -18.17 -9.31 -21.98
C LEU A 473 -19.13 -8.15 -21.65
N SER A 474 -20.10 -8.38 -20.76
CA SER A 474 -20.93 -7.36 -20.11
C SER A 474 -20.54 -7.02 -18.66
N ASP A 475 -19.48 -7.61 -18.09
CA ASP A 475 -19.03 -7.37 -16.71
C ASP A 475 -17.49 -7.19 -16.66
N PRO A 476 -16.96 -5.97 -16.50
CA PRO A 476 -15.60 -5.65 -16.90
C PRO A 476 -14.60 -5.72 -15.72
N ALA A 477 -14.67 -6.83 -14.95
CA ALA A 477 -14.07 -6.97 -13.62
C ALA A 477 -12.70 -7.62 -13.45
N SER A 478 -11.84 -7.52 -14.45
CA SER A 478 -10.47 -8.03 -14.35
C SER A 478 -9.41 -6.94 -14.42
N SER A 479 -8.40 -7.07 -13.55
CA SER A 479 -7.06 -6.57 -13.86
C SER A 479 -6.55 -7.40 -15.04
N PRO A 480 -6.23 -6.85 -16.22
CA PRO A 480 -5.98 -7.61 -17.46
C PRO A 480 -4.58 -8.24 -17.45
N VAL A 481 -4.32 -9.12 -16.49
CA VAL A 481 -3.12 -9.95 -16.46
C VAL A 481 -3.47 -11.27 -17.10
N ASP A 482 -3.02 -11.51 -18.32
CA ASP A 482 -3.06 -12.86 -18.88
C ASP A 482 -1.81 -13.60 -18.42
N LEU A 483 -1.98 -14.75 -17.77
CA LEU A 483 -0.88 -15.62 -17.36
C LEU A 483 -0.86 -16.88 -18.20
N THR A 484 0.31 -17.28 -18.65
CA THR A 484 0.51 -18.55 -19.36
C THR A 484 1.74 -19.27 -18.84
N ALA A 485 1.59 -20.54 -18.43
CA ALA A 485 2.73 -21.39 -18.15
C ALA A 485 3.47 -21.72 -19.47
N LEU A 486 4.70 -21.22 -19.61
CA LEU A 486 5.54 -21.43 -20.78
C LEU A 486 6.36 -22.73 -20.67
N THR A 487 6.89 -22.98 -19.48
CA THR A 487 7.71 -24.17 -19.17
C THR A 487 7.40 -24.67 -17.77
N TYR A 488 7.60 -25.95 -17.55
CA TYR A 488 7.54 -26.60 -16.25
C TYR A 488 8.84 -27.39 -16.04
N THR A 489 9.41 -27.38 -14.84
CA THR A 489 10.60 -28.18 -14.53
C THR A 489 10.54 -28.78 -13.13
N ASN A 490 10.88 -30.06 -13.04
CA ASN A 490 11.17 -30.73 -11.78
C ASN A 490 12.64 -30.45 -11.41
N GLU A 491 12.84 -29.48 -10.54
CA GLU A 491 14.14 -28.95 -10.15
C GLU A 491 14.94 -29.89 -9.24
N GLY A 492 14.47 -31.11 -8.98
CA GLY A 492 15.11 -32.06 -8.07
C GLY A 492 16.60 -32.30 -8.34
N LEU A 493 17.02 -32.34 -9.61
CA LEU A 493 18.45 -32.49 -9.97
C LEU A 493 19.28 -31.24 -9.67
N ASN A 494 18.66 -30.06 -9.71
CA ASN A 494 19.29 -28.78 -9.39
C ASN A 494 19.33 -28.51 -7.89
N PHE A 495 18.71 -29.36 -7.06
CA PHE A 495 18.68 -29.28 -5.60
C PHE A 495 19.25 -30.54 -4.92
N LEU A 496 20.34 -31.05 -5.49
CA LEU A 496 21.16 -32.11 -4.89
C LEU A 496 22.40 -31.54 -4.17
N THR A 497 22.84 -32.21 -3.12
CA THR A 497 24.18 -32.03 -2.53
C THR A 497 25.27 -32.40 -3.53
N ASP A 498 26.51 -32.02 -3.26
CA ASP A 498 27.70 -32.49 -4.01
C ASP A 498 27.84 -34.02 -4.07
N SER A 499 27.22 -34.74 -3.12
CA SER A 499 27.19 -36.21 -3.07
C SER A 499 25.99 -36.83 -3.80
N GLY A 500 25.18 -36.02 -4.48
CA GLY A 500 24.02 -36.45 -5.24
C GLY A 500 22.83 -36.89 -4.38
N GLN A 501 22.70 -36.36 -3.15
CA GLN A 501 21.54 -36.58 -2.28
C GLN A 501 20.58 -35.40 -2.35
N ASP A 502 19.28 -35.64 -2.23
CA ASP A 502 18.29 -34.55 -2.19
C ASP A 502 18.55 -33.64 -0.96
N LEU A 503 18.48 -32.32 -1.16
CA LEU A 503 18.68 -31.33 -0.09
C LEU A 503 17.50 -31.30 0.90
N SER A 504 16.30 -31.62 0.44
CA SER A 504 15.04 -31.73 1.19
C SER A 504 14.37 -33.09 0.93
N ALA A 505 13.31 -33.41 1.68
CA ALA A 505 12.50 -34.61 1.41
C ALA A 505 11.61 -34.46 0.16
N SER A 506 11.24 -33.23 -0.18
CA SER A 506 10.50 -32.88 -1.40
C SER A 506 11.43 -32.40 -2.51
N ARG A 507 10.93 -32.38 -3.73
CA ARG A 507 11.65 -31.87 -4.90
C ARG A 507 10.98 -30.58 -5.38
N PRO A 508 11.74 -29.51 -5.59
CA PRO A 508 11.16 -28.24 -6.01
C PRO A 508 10.56 -28.34 -7.41
N GLN A 509 9.45 -27.65 -7.64
CA GLN A 509 8.83 -27.53 -8.96
C GLN A 509 8.89 -26.07 -9.40
N SER A 510 9.35 -25.82 -10.62
CA SER A 510 9.44 -24.48 -11.20
C SER A 510 8.56 -24.32 -12.44
N VAL A 511 8.09 -23.11 -12.66
CA VAL A 511 7.32 -22.71 -13.83
C VAL A 511 7.84 -21.37 -14.31
N ASN A 512 8.07 -21.22 -15.62
CA ASN A 512 8.23 -19.89 -16.20
C ASN A 512 6.86 -19.41 -16.69
N PHE A 513 6.38 -18.31 -16.14
CA PHE A 513 5.11 -17.70 -16.52
C PHE A 513 5.37 -16.57 -17.51
N GLY A 514 4.79 -16.67 -18.71
CA GLY A 514 4.61 -15.53 -19.59
C GLY A 514 3.40 -14.74 -19.13
N TYR A 515 3.49 -13.41 -19.22
CA TYR A 515 2.39 -12.52 -18.89
C TYR A 515 2.21 -11.41 -19.92
N THR A 516 0.97 -10.93 -20.03
CA THR A 516 0.63 -9.68 -20.72
C THR A 516 -0.17 -8.80 -19.77
N VAL A 517 0.13 -7.49 -19.76
CA VAL A 517 -0.61 -6.48 -18.99
C VAL A 517 -0.80 -5.22 -19.82
N ASP A 518 -1.93 -4.54 -19.66
CA ASP A 518 -2.18 -3.27 -20.33
C ASP A 518 -1.07 -2.26 -19.98
N ALA A 519 -0.52 -1.57 -20.99
CA ALA A 519 0.44 -0.51 -20.73
C ALA A 519 -0.17 0.67 -19.98
N ILE A 520 -1.49 0.84 -19.96
CA ILE A 520 -2.16 1.88 -19.19
C ILE A 520 -3.25 1.25 -18.32
N GLY A 521 -3.09 1.38 -17.01
CA GLY A 521 -3.97 0.84 -15.98
C GLY A 521 -3.77 1.56 -14.63
N PRO A 522 -4.55 1.23 -13.59
CA PRO A 522 -4.62 2.01 -12.35
C PRO A 522 -3.27 2.17 -11.63
N MET A 523 -2.41 1.16 -11.76
CA MET A 523 -1.13 1.12 -11.06
C MET A 523 0.00 1.84 -11.80
N ASN A 524 -0.15 2.11 -13.10
CA ASN A 524 0.89 2.68 -13.95
C ASN A 524 0.43 3.92 -14.75
N VAL A 525 -0.83 4.34 -14.61
CA VAL A 525 -1.38 5.57 -15.20
C VAL A 525 -0.69 6.82 -14.64
N ASP A 526 -0.57 7.86 -15.48
CA ASP A 526 -0.23 9.22 -15.05
C ASP A 526 -1.35 9.77 -14.17
N LEU A 527 -1.07 9.97 -12.88
CA LEU A 527 -2.06 10.49 -11.92
C LEU A 527 -2.50 11.92 -12.24
N THR A 528 -1.75 12.64 -13.07
CA THR A 528 -2.12 13.99 -13.51
C THR A 528 -3.29 13.94 -14.51
N ASP A 529 -3.35 12.94 -15.38
CA ASP A 529 -4.30 12.82 -16.50
C ASP A 529 -5.08 11.48 -16.49
N TRP A 530 -5.22 10.85 -15.32
CA TRP A 530 -5.69 9.47 -15.25
C TRP A 530 -7.12 9.22 -15.77
N MET A 531 -8.03 10.20 -15.66
CA MET A 531 -9.39 10.03 -16.20
C MET A 531 -9.39 10.07 -17.74
N ALA A 532 -8.45 10.81 -18.35
CA ALA A 532 -8.25 10.86 -19.78
C ALA A 532 -7.57 9.59 -20.32
N ASP A 533 -6.61 9.06 -19.58
CA ASP A 533 -5.77 7.92 -19.97
C ASP A 533 -6.48 6.56 -19.80
N LEU A 534 -7.52 6.51 -18.97
CA LEU A 534 -8.30 5.30 -18.69
C LEU A 534 -9.67 5.35 -19.40
N PRO A 535 -9.77 5.02 -20.70
CA PRO A 535 -10.98 5.22 -21.51
C PRO A 535 -12.18 4.43 -21.03
N ALA A 536 -11.96 3.31 -20.33
CA ALA A 536 -13.04 2.47 -19.80
C ALA A 536 -13.93 3.22 -18.79
N LEU A 537 -13.40 4.30 -18.20
CA LEU A 537 -14.13 5.17 -17.29
C LEU A 537 -14.97 6.22 -18.02
N SER A 538 -14.62 6.53 -19.28
CA SER A 538 -15.19 7.67 -19.99
C SER A 538 -16.71 7.61 -20.15
N THR A 539 -17.25 6.38 -20.24
CA THR A 539 -18.67 6.11 -20.44
C THR A 539 -19.42 5.78 -19.15
N LEU A 540 -18.73 5.69 -18.01
CA LEU A 540 -19.39 5.49 -16.71
C LEU A 540 -20.07 6.80 -16.28
N PRO A 541 -21.28 6.74 -15.68
CA PRO A 541 -21.89 7.92 -15.09
C PRO A 541 -21.06 8.42 -13.90
N LEU A 542 -21.17 9.71 -13.55
CA LEU A 542 -20.51 10.30 -12.37
C LEU A 542 -20.84 9.55 -11.07
N THR A 543 -21.97 8.84 -11.02
CA THR A 543 -22.36 7.97 -9.90
C THR A 543 -21.54 6.68 -9.79
N GLU A 544 -20.72 6.33 -10.78
CA GLU A 544 -20.03 5.04 -10.87
C GLU A 544 -18.51 5.14 -11.05
N ILE A 545 -17.98 6.30 -11.47
CA ILE A 545 -16.53 6.52 -11.59
C ILE A 545 -15.82 6.46 -10.22
N PRO A 546 -14.53 6.08 -10.15
CA PRO A 546 -13.74 6.29 -8.96
C PRO A 546 -13.52 7.79 -8.73
N ILE A 547 -13.63 8.26 -7.49
CA ILE A 547 -13.28 9.65 -7.14
C ILE A 547 -12.47 9.64 -5.84
N PRO A 548 -11.13 9.50 -5.94
CA PRO A 548 -10.24 9.73 -4.81
C PRO A 548 -10.34 11.18 -4.34
N GLY A 549 -10.44 11.36 -3.03
CA GLY A 549 -10.80 12.62 -2.42
C GLY A 549 -10.01 12.93 -1.16
N THR A 550 -9.92 14.20 -0.80
CA THR A 550 -9.33 14.63 0.47
C THR A 550 -10.37 15.27 1.38
N HIS A 551 -10.24 15.03 2.68
CA HIS A 551 -11.04 15.69 3.70
C HIS A 551 -10.33 16.95 4.22
N ASP A 552 -11.12 18.00 4.47
CA ASP A 552 -10.63 19.34 4.84
C ASP A 552 -9.43 19.76 3.96
N SER A 553 -9.58 19.63 2.64
CA SER A 553 -8.51 19.66 1.64
C SER A 553 -7.65 20.92 1.70
N GLY A 554 -8.24 22.04 2.12
CA GLY A 554 -7.57 23.33 2.26
C GLY A 554 -6.81 23.53 3.56
N SER A 555 -6.63 22.51 4.41
CA SER A 555 -6.00 22.64 5.73
C SER A 555 -4.46 22.72 5.70
N TYR A 556 -3.84 22.56 4.53
CA TYR A 556 -2.38 22.51 4.36
C TYR A 556 -1.62 23.74 4.86
N GLY A 557 -2.25 24.92 4.80
CA GLY A 557 -1.69 26.18 5.32
C GLY A 557 -1.77 26.35 6.83
N ILE A 558 -2.41 25.43 7.56
CA ILE A 558 -2.54 25.52 9.03
C ILE A 558 -1.20 25.26 9.70
N THR A 559 -0.82 26.14 10.62
CA THR A 559 0.39 26.03 11.44
C THR A 559 0.07 26.32 12.90
N GLY A 560 1.00 26.01 13.81
CA GLY A 560 0.86 26.37 15.23
C GLY A 560 0.78 27.87 15.48
N GLN A 561 1.07 28.70 14.47
CA GLN A 561 1.00 30.15 14.49
C GLN A 561 -0.28 30.69 13.84
N SER A 562 -1.11 29.83 13.25
CA SER A 562 -2.35 30.24 12.59
C SER A 562 -3.28 30.97 13.57
N PRO A 563 -3.96 32.04 13.13
CA PRO A 563 -5.04 32.64 13.89
C PRO A 563 -6.21 31.65 14.06
N TRP A 564 -6.97 31.82 15.14
CA TRP A 564 -8.25 31.15 15.29
C TRP A 564 -9.22 31.58 14.19
N ALA A 565 -9.93 30.62 13.62
CA ALA A 565 -11.10 30.89 12.79
C ALA A 565 -12.32 31.20 13.68
N LEU A 566 -13.39 31.76 13.11
CA LEU A 566 -14.63 32.01 13.85
C LEU A 566 -15.25 30.74 14.48
N THR A 567 -14.97 29.58 13.92
CA THR A 567 -15.42 28.25 14.38
C THR A 567 -14.58 27.68 15.52
N ALA A 568 -13.48 28.33 15.90
CA ALA A 568 -12.55 27.82 16.90
C ALA A 568 -13.24 27.46 18.23
N GLN A 569 -14.19 28.28 18.71
CA GLN A 569 -14.86 28.03 19.98
C GLN A 569 -15.75 26.78 19.92
N SER A 570 -16.42 26.52 18.78
CA SER A 570 -17.22 25.30 18.61
C SER A 570 -16.37 24.04 18.50
N GLN A 571 -15.16 24.13 17.96
CA GLN A 571 -14.29 22.97 17.72
C GLN A 571 -13.34 22.69 18.90
N PHE A 572 -12.77 23.73 19.50
CA PHE A 572 -11.76 23.63 20.57
C PHE A 572 -12.27 24.08 21.96
N GLY A 573 -13.50 24.60 22.05
CA GLY A 573 -14.16 24.92 23.32
C GLY A 573 -13.40 25.93 24.18
N PHE A 574 -13.37 25.69 25.50
CA PHE A 574 -12.75 26.57 26.49
C PHE A 574 -11.23 26.80 26.26
N LEU A 575 -10.57 25.98 25.44
CA LEU A 575 -9.15 26.14 25.10
C LEU A 575 -8.90 27.48 24.37
N THR A 576 -9.89 27.97 23.64
CA THR A 576 -9.87 29.27 22.96
C THR A 576 -9.98 30.47 23.92
N GLU A 577 -10.27 30.23 25.20
CA GLU A 577 -10.46 31.26 26.23
C GLU A 577 -9.24 31.39 27.18
N LEU A 578 -8.19 30.59 26.97
CA LEU A 578 -6.96 30.65 27.77
C LEU A 578 -6.15 31.95 27.52
N PRO A 579 -5.28 32.39 28.44
CA PRO A 579 -4.39 33.53 28.20
C PRO A 579 -3.58 33.40 26.91
N GLY A 580 -3.46 34.48 26.13
CA GLY A 580 -2.87 34.45 24.78
C GLY A 580 -1.48 33.81 24.70
N PHE A 581 -0.60 34.03 25.69
CA PHE A 581 0.72 33.38 25.70
C PHE A 581 0.65 31.84 25.84
N LEU A 582 -0.38 31.30 26.50
CA LEU A 582 -0.62 29.86 26.57
C LEU A 582 -1.25 29.35 25.28
N GLN A 583 -2.10 30.17 24.64
CA GLN A 583 -2.65 29.84 23.35
C GLN A 583 -1.54 29.68 22.30
N ASP A 584 -0.66 30.68 22.19
CA ASP A 584 0.37 30.71 21.15
C ASP A 584 1.50 29.70 21.41
N LEU A 585 1.84 29.44 22.68
CA LEU A 585 2.96 28.55 23.02
C LEU A 585 2.56 27.06 23.06
N ILE A 586 1.30 26.76 23.40
CA ILE A 586 0.88 25.39 23.74
C ILE A 586 -0.39 24.98 22.97
N VAL A 587 -1.47 25.77 23.04
CA VAL A 587 -2.78 25.34 22.52
C VAL A 587 -2.81 25.30 21.00
N LYS A 588 -2.38 26.36 20.32
CA LYS A 588 -2.44 26.47 18.86
C LYS A 588 -1.52 25.47 18.15
N PRO A 589 -0.28 25.20 18.60
CA PRO A 589 0.52 24.11 18.05
C PRO A 589 -0.19 22.75 18.09
N ILE A 590 -0.91 22.46 19.17
CA ILE A 590 -1.66 21.20 19.30
C ILE A 590 -2.93 21.23 18.44
N ALA A 591 -3.67 22.33 18.48
CA ALA A 591 -4.86 22.53 17.66
C ALA A 591 -4.52 22.43 16.16
N ALA A 592 -3.38 22.94 15.74
CA ALA A 592 -2.88 22.81 14.37
C ALA A 592 -2.64 21.35 13.98
N GLY A 593 -2.11 20.53 14.89
CA GLY A 593 -2.00 19.08 14.65
C GLY A 593 -3.35 18.38 14.47
N TRP A 594 -4.40 18.84 15.16
CA TRP A 594 -5.75 18.28 15.02
C TRP A 594 -6.58 18.92 13.91
N ALA A 595 -6.19 20.10 13.42
CA ALA A 595 -6.88 20.83 12.36
C ALA A 595 -6.28 20.54 10.98
N LYS A 596 -4.99 20.24 10.91
CA LYS A 596 -4.30 19.93 9.65
C LYS A 596 -4.54 18.48 9.26
N THR A 597 -5.10 18.30 8.07
CA THR A 597 -5.45 17.01 7.46
C THR A 597 -4.68 16.72 6.19
N GLN A 598 -4.14 17.74 5.51
CA GLN A 598 -3.36 17.59 4.28
C GLN A 598 -2.04 18.38 4.38
N SER A 599 -0.99 17.93 3.71
CA SER A 599 0.30 18.63 3.63
C SER A 599 0.51 19.41 2.34
N ASN A 600 -0.01 18.91 1.22
CA ASN A 600 0.12 19.49 -0.11
C ASN A 600 -0.95 20.56 -0.42
N ASP A 601 -0.61 21.51 -1.30
CA ASP A 601 -1.59 22.45 -1.86
C ASP A 601 -2.58 21.74 -2.82
N LEU A 602 -3.57 22.47 -3.34
CA LEU A 602 -4.60 21.80 -4.15
C LEU A 602 -4.08 21.38 -5.53
N TYR A 603 -3.15 22.14 -6.12
CA TYR A 603 -2.59 21.77 -7.42
C TYR A 603 -1.79 20.47 -7.31
N ASP A 604 -0.97 20.34 -6.26
CA ASP A 604 -0.23 19.11 -5.97
C ASP A 604 -1.18 17.95 -5.64
N GLN A 605 -2.25 18.18 -4.85
CA GLN A 605 -3.27 17.15 -4.61
C GLN A 605 -3.90 16.66 -5.92
N PHE A 606 -4.27 17.57 -6.84
CA PHE A 606 -4.83 17.17 -8.14
C PHE A 606 -3.79 16.46 -9.02
N SER A 607 -2.54 16.91 -9.01
CA SER A 607 -1.43 16.30 -9.77
C SER A 607 -1.11 14.89 -9.26
N GLU A 608 -1.33 14.63 -7.97
CA GLU A 608 -1.22 13.31 -7.35
C GLU A 608 -2.51 12.47 -7.50
N GLY A 609 -3.49 12.96 -8.28
CA GLY A 609 -4.66 12.22 -8.76
C GLY A 609 -5.94 12.35 -7.93
N ILE A 610 -5.97 13.23 -6.93
CA ILE A 610 -7.22 13.61 -6.24
C ILE A 610 -8.18 14.28 -7.23
N ARG A 611 -9.47 13.96 -7.15
CA ARG A 611 -10.52 14.57 -8.00
C ARG A 611 -11.69 15.11 -7.20
N TYR A 612 -11.72 14.90 -5.89
CA TYR A 612 -12.67 15.51 -4.97
C TYR A 612 -11.96 16.28 -3.86
N VAL A 613 -12.41 17.50 -3.60
CA VAL A 613 -11.90 18.33 -2.50
C VAL A 613 -13.03 18.88 -1.62
N ASP A 614 -12.83 18.82 -0.30
CA ASP A 614 -13.69 19.40 0.72
C ASP A 614 -13.15 20.76 1.19
N LEU A 615 -13.82 21.85 0.81
CA LEU A 615 -13.43 23.22 1.15
C LEU A 615 -14.39 23.83 2.16
N ARG A 616 -13.85 24.23 3.32
CA ARG A 616 -14.59 24.89 4.40
C ARG A 616 -14.22 26.37 4.48
N LEU A 617 -15.22 27.25 4.41
CA LEU A 617 -15.01 28.69 4.24
C LEU A 617 -15.44 29.51 5.45
N THR A 618 -14.56 30.41 5.91
CA THR A 618 -14.90 31.44 6.91
C THR A 618 -14.66 32.83 6.34
N ASN A 619 -15.66 33.71 6.45
CA ASN A 619 -15.52 35.12 6.14
C ASN A 619 -15.09 35.87 7.41
N GLU A 620 -13.82 36.26 7.47
CA GLU A 620 -13.22 36.81 8.67
C GLU A 620 -13.44 38.33 8.80
N PRO A 621 -13.34 38.92 10.01
CA PRO A 621 -13.58 40.35 10.23
C PRO A 621 -12.63 41.30 9.48
N ASP A 622 -11.53 40.78 8.91
CA ASP A 622 -10.63 41.51 8.02
C ASP A 622 -11.20 41.67 6.59
N GLY A 623 -12.36 41.06 6.31
CA GLY A 623 -13.05 41.13 5.03
C GLY A 623 -12.55 40.12 3.99
N GLN A 624 -11.69 39.18 4.40
CA GLN A 624 -11.17 38.12 3.54
C GLN A 624 -11.83 36.78 3.85
N VAL A 625 -11.92 35.93 2.83
CA VAL A 625 -12.40 34.56 2.96
C VAL A 625 -11.21 33.61 3.02
N TYR A 626 -11.16 32.84 4.10
CA TYR A 626 -10.12 31.85 4.34
C TYR A 626 -10.70 30.43 4.29
N LEU A 627 -9.85 29.47 3.96
CA LEU A 627 -10.09 28.08 4.32
C LEU A 627 -9.86 27.91 5.82
N GLU A 628 -10.58 26.98 6.46
CA GLU A 628 -10.49 26.79 7.91
C GLU A 628 -10.78 25.37 8.38
N HIS A 629 -10.20 25.04 9.52
CA HIS A 629 -10.60 23.91 10.36
C HIS A 629 -10.38 24.31 11.82
N GLY A 630 -11.14 25.31 12.27
CA GLY A 630 -11.01 25.92 13.61
C GLY A 630 -9.80 26.84 13.75
N LEU A 631 -8.75 26.61 12.97
CA LEU A 631 -7.69 27.55 12.66
C LEU A 631 -7.81 28.01 11.21
N ARG A 632 -7.38 29.24 10.94
CA ARG A 632 -7.31 29.78 9.59
C ARG A 632 -6.16 29.12 8.83
N SER A 633 -6.45 28.75 7.59
CA SER A 633 -5.49 28.26 6.59
C SER A 633 -5.22 29.36 5.56
N VAL A 634 -5.04 28.99 4.29
CA VAL A 634 -4.79 29.90 3.17
C VAL A 634 -6.03 30.68 2.73
N LEU A 635 -5.84 31.69 1.89
CA LEU A 635 -6.93 32.46 1.30
C LEU A 635 -7.69 31.66 0.25
N PHE A 636 -9.00 31.91 0.13
CA PHE A 636 -9.82 31.31 -0.93
C PHE A 636 -9.31 31.66 -2.35
N THR A 637 -8.63 32.81 -2.51
CA THR A 637 -7.98 33.19 -3.78
C THR A 637 -6.89 32.22 -4.23
N GLU A 638 -6.06 31.74 -3.30
CA GLU A 638 -4.98 30.81 -3.63
C GLU A 638 -5.57 29.48 -4.14
N VAL A 639 -6.58 28.96 -3.44
CA VAL A 639 -7.29 27.75 -3.84
C VAL A 639 -8.02 27.87 -5.18
N VAL A 640 -8.61 29.03 -5.48
CA VAL A 640 -9.27 29.26 -6.78
C VAL A 640 -8.26 29.28 -7.92
N ASP A 641 -7.07 29.84 -7.69
CA ASP A 641 -6.01 29.88 -8.70
C ASP A 641 -5.49 28.45 -9.00
N ASP A 642 -5.28 27.63 -7.97
CA ASP A 642 -4.87 26.22 -8.12
C ASP A 642 -5.90 25.39 -8.93
N ILE A 643 -7.20 25.51 -8.60
CA ILE A 643 -8.29 24.84 -9.32
C ILE A 643 -8.33 25.29 -10.78
N ALA A 644 -8.19 26.60 -11.04
CA ALA A 644 -8.23 27.15 -12.38
C ALA A 644 -7.05 26.68 -13.24
N ALA A 645 -5.84 26.67 -12.66
CA ALA A 645 -4.63 26.20 -13.32
C ALA A 645 -4.79 24.74 -13.76
N PHE A 646 -5.10 23.84 -12.80
CA PHE A 646 -5.25 22.42 -13.09
C PHE A 646 -6.37 22.14 -14.10
N ALA A 647 -7.56 22.73 -13.89
CA ALA A 647 -8.70 22.50 -14.79
C ALA A 647 -8.46 22.98 -16.23
N THR A 648 -7.57 23.95 -16.43
CA THR A 648 -7.19 24.48 -17.75
C THR A 648 -6.10 23.63 -18.40
N GLU A 649 -5.12 23.18 -17.63
CA GLU A 649 -4.00 22.36 -18.11
C GLU A 649 -4.45 20.92 -18.43
N HIS A 650 -5.41 20.39 -17.67
CA HIS A 650 -5.91 19.02 -17.75
C HIS A 650 -7.42 18.99 -18.06
N PRO A 651 -7.83 19.39 -19.29
CA PRO A 651 -9.24 19.64 -19.62
C PRO A 651 -10.13 18.40 -19.63
N ARG A 652 -9.54 17.20 -19.53
CA ARG A 652 -10.26 15.92 -19.48
C ARG A 652 -10.36 15.34 -18.07
N GLU A 653 -9.81 16.01 -17.07
CA GLU A 653 -9.89 15.59 -15.68
C GLU A 653 -11.07 16.27 -14.97
N ALA A 654 -12.05 15.50 -14.52
CA ALA A 654 -13.24 16.02 -13.85
C ALA A 654 -12.96 16.30 -12.35
N LEU A 655 -13.09 17.56 -11.95
CA LEU A 655 -12.92 18.01 -10.57
C LEU A 655 -14.27 18.19 -9.88
N VAL A 656 -14.44 17.58 -8.70
CA VAL A 656 -15.59 17.77 -7.82
C VAL A 656 -15.18 18.66 -6.65
N ILE A 657 -15.55 19.93 -6.73
CA ILE A 657 -15.25 20.93 -5.70
C ILE A 657 -16.45 21.04 -4.76
N TYR A 658 -16.28 20.62 -3.52
CA TYR A 658 -17.31 20.78 -2.51
C TYR A 658 -17.03 21.96 -1.61
N ILE A 659 -17.96 22.92 -1.58
CA ILE A 659 -17.90 24.09 -0.72
C ILE A 659 -18.94 23.93 0.39
N GLN A 660 -18.46 23.74 1.61
CA GLN A 660 -19.29 23.64 2.82
C GLN A 660 -18.69 24.43 3.99
N GLY A 661 -19.20 24.18 5.21
CA GLY A 661 -18.71 24.84 6.41
C GLY A 661 -18.73 26.36 6.28
N ILE A 662 -19.75 26.91 5.62
CA ILE A 662 -19.79 28.33 5.22
C ILE A 662 -20.16 29.19 6.43
N ASN A 663 -19.18 29.88 7.00
CA ASN A 663 -19.32 30.64 8.23
C ASN A 663 -19.24 32.16 7.98
N ASN A 664 -20.19 32.90 8.56
CA ASN A 664 -20.28 34.36 8.50
C ASN A 664 -20.46 34.97 7.08
N PHE A 665 -21.13 34.25 6.19
CA PHE A 665 -21.43 34.75 4.84
C PHE A 665 -22.74 35.55 4.80
N THR A 666 -22.69 36.68 4.10
CA THR A 666 -23.88 37.42 3.66
C THR A 666 -24.22 37.08 2.21
N PRO A 667 -25.40 37.45 1.68
CA PRO A 667 -25.69 37.32 0.25
C PRO A 667 -24.63 37.97 -0.65
N GLU A 668 -24.05 39.09 -0.23
CA GLU A 668 -22.97 39.78 -0.94
C GLU A 668 -21.66 38.98 -0.91
N THR A 669 -21.38 38.31 0.21
CA THR A 669 -20.20 37.46 0.36
C THR A 669 -20.30 36.23 -0.53
N HIS A 670 -21.48 35.59 -0.56
CA HIS A 670 -21.77 34.52 -1.52
C HIS A 670 -21.55 34.97 -2.96
N ALA A 671 -22.12 36.12 -3.35
CA ALA A 671 -21.96 36.66 -4.70
C ALA A 671 -20.50 36.97 -5.04
N ALA A 672 -19.69 37.44 -4.09
CA ALA A 672 -18.27 37.72 -4.30
C ALA A 672 -17.46 36.43 -4.54
N VAL A 673 -17.68 35.40 -3.73
CA VAL A 673 -17.03 34.08 -3.88
C VAL A 673 -17.41 33.43 -5.22
N ILE A 674 -18.69 33.48 -5.59
CA ILE A 674 -19.17 32.97 -6.88
C ILE A 674 -18.55 33.73 -8.05
N ALA A 675 -18.56 35.07 -8.00
CA ALA A 675 -17.95 35.90 -9.06
C ALA A 675 -16.44 35.63 -9.21
N GLN A 676 -15.74 35.30 -8.12
CA GLN A 676 -14.33 34.94 -8.16
C GLN A 676 -14.11 33.59 -8.85
N MET A 677 -14.93 32.57 -8.54
CA MET A 677 -14.89 31.28 -9.25
C MET A 677 -15.25 31.42 -10.72
N ASP A 678 -16.31 32.17 -11.04
CA ASP A 678 -16.74 32.42 -12.43
C ASP A 678 -15.64 33.11 -13.24
N ALA A 679 -14.95 34.09 -12.64
CA ALA A 679 -13.87 34.81 -13.29
C ALA A 679 -12.64 33.92 -13.57
N ALA A 680 -12.34 33.00 -12.66
CA ALA A 680 -11.17 32.14 -12.76
C ALA A 680 -11.41 30.92 -13.68
N PHE A 681 -12.53 30.22 -13.48
CA PHE A 681 -12.80 28.93 -14.16
C PHE A 681 -14.28 28.73 -14.55
N GLY A 682 -15.11 29.79 -14.59
CA GLY A 682 -16.53 29.68 -14.96
C GLY A 682 -16.78 29.09 -16.35
N SER A 683 -15.85 29.27 -17.29
CA SER A 683 -15.89 28.62 -18.61
C SER A 683 -15.74 27.10 -18.53
N ARG A 684 -15.12 26.57 -17.47
CA ARG A 684 -14.90 25.14 -17.21
C ARG A 684 -15.97 24.52 -16.30
N MET A 685 -16.78 25.34 -15.63
CA MET A 685 -17.86 24.86 -14.74
C MET A 685 -18.96 24.13 -15.51
N ALA A 686 -19.26 22.92 -15.07
CA ALA A 686 -20.34 22.07 -15.55
C ALA A 686 -21.68 22.52 -14.92
N PRO A 687 -22.71 22.85 -15.72
CA PRO A 687 -24.00 23.27 -15.19
C PRO A 687 -24.76 22.12 -14.55
N ARG A 688 -25.53 22.38 -13.48
CA ARG A 688 -26.32 21.35 -12.77
C ARG A 688 -27.36 20.63 -13.64
N SER A 689 -27.69 21.18 -14.81
CA SER A 689 -28.60 20.57 -15.78
C SER A 689 -28.03 19.30 -16.42
N MET A 690 -26.72 19.06 -16.35
CA MET A 690 -26.10 17.81 -16.81
C MET A 690 -26.54 16.62 -15.95
N GLY A 691 -26.70 16.83 -14.64
CA GLY A 691 -27.11 15.78 -13.70
C GLY A 691 -26.02 14.74 -13.42
N THR A 692 -26.23 13.95 -12.37
CA THR A 692 -25.27 12.93 -11.91
C THR A 692 -25.19 11.70 -12.83
N SER A 693 -26.10 11.57 -13.79
CA SER A 693 -26.04 10.55 -14.84
C SER A 693 -25.14 10.93 -16.01
N ALA A 694 -24.61 12.17 -16.04
CA ALA A 694 -23.61 12.55 -17.03
C ALA A 694 -22.36 11.67 -16.89
N THR A 695 -21.66 11.48 -18.00
CA THR A 695 -20.41 10.72 -18.08
C THR A 695 -19.22 11.68 -18.22
N LEU A 696 -17.98 11.18 -18.10
CA LEU A 696 -16.80 11.99 -18.41
C LEU A 696 -16.83 12.44 -19.88
N GLN A 697 -17.27 11.56 -20.78
CA GLN A 697 -17.45 11.88 -22.19
C GLN A 697 -18.41 13.07 -22.40
N ASP A 698 -19.54 13.12 -21.68
CA ASP A 698 -20.48 14.26 -21.76
C ASP A 698 -19.82 15.58 -21.30
N LEU A 699 -18.99 15.53 -20.26
CA LEU A 699 -18.23 16.69 -19.77
C LEU A 699 -17.23 17.16 -20.82
N TRP A 700 -16.46 16.25 -21.43
CA TRP A 700 -15.47 16.55 -22.46
C TRP A 700 -16.10 17.14 -23.72
N GLU A 701 -17.24 16.61 -24.17
CA GLU A 701 -17.97 17.12 -25.33
C GLU A 701 -18.52 18.54 -25.09
N ALA A 702 -18.85 18.87 -23.84
CA ALA A 702 -19.28 20.20 -23.44
C ALA A 702 -18.11 21.17 -23.14
N ASP A 703 -16.86 20.70 -23.25
CA ASP A 703 -15.65 21.41 -22.84
C ASP A 703 -15.70 21.89 -21.38
N LYS A 704 -16.23 21.02 -20.50
CA LYS A 704 -16.38 21.24 -19.06
C LYS A 704 -15.63 20.20 -18.27
N ASN A 705 -15.15 20.57 -17.09
CA ASN A 705 -14.51 19.62 -16.18
C ASN A 705 -14.51 20.04 -14.71
N VAL A 706 -15.23 21.09 -14.32
CA VAL A 706 -15.34 21.51 -12.90
C VAL A 706 -16.79 21.43 -12.43
N ILE A 707 -17.08 20.59 -11.44
CA ILE A 707 -18.38 20.45 -10.80
C ILE A 707 -18.29 21.11 -9.42
N VAL A 708 -19.04 22.20 -9.21
CA VAL A 708 -19.06 22.91 -7.92
C VAL A 708 -20.34 22.57 -7.16
N VAL A 709 -20.21 21.80 -6.08
CA VAL A 709 -21.29 21.49 -5.15
C VAL A 709 -21.24 22.48 -4.00
N TYR A 710 -22.31 23.24 -3.80
CA TYR A 710 -22.31 24.41 -2.90
C TYR A 710 -23.38 24.29 -1.81
N ASN A 711 -22.97 24.28 -0.54
CA ASN A 711 -23.86 24.11 0.63
C ASN A 711 -24.64 25.40 0.99
N ASN A 712 -25.40 25.94 0.02
CA ASN A 712 -26.34 27.04 0.25
C ASN A 712 -27.45 27.04 -0.82
N ALA A 713 -28.68 26.69 -0.41
CA ALA A 713 -29.79 26.55 -1.34
C ALA A 713 -30.16 27.85 -2.09
N ALA A 714 -29.97 29.02 -1.47
CA ALA A 714 -30.29 30.29 -2.10
C ALA A 714 -29.26 30.67 -3.19
N ALA A 715 -27.97 30.46 -2.91
CA ALA A 715 -26.90 30.62 -3.89
C ALA A 715 -27.08 29.65 -5.08
N VAL A 716 -27.33 28.37 -4.79
CA VAL A 716 -27.61 27.36 -5.82
C VAL A 716 -28.83 27.75 -6.67
N ALA A 717 -29.91 28.23 -6.06
CA ALA A 717 -31.08 28.66 -6.82
C ALA A 717 -30.78 29.85 -7.77
N ALA A 718 -29.84 30.72 -7.39
CA ALA A 718 -29.47 31.91 -8.17
C ALA A 718 -28.50 31.61 -9.32
N ASP A 719 -27.69 30.55 -9.24
CA ASP A 719 -26.64 30.25 -10.20
C ASP A 719 -26.80 28.83 -10.78
N PRO A 720 -26.98 28.67 -12.11
CA PRO A 720 -27.14 27.36 -12.76
C PRO A 720 -25.86 26.50 -12.79
N ASN A 721 -24.68 27.08 -12.54
CA ASN A 721 -23.41 26.36 -12.51
C ASN A 721 -23.11 25.72 -11.14
N LEU A 722 -23.93 26.04 -10.11
CA LEU A 722 -23.82 25.44 -8.80
C LEU A 722 -24.77 24.24 -8.65
N TRP A 723 -24.22 23.16 -8.10
CA TRP A 723 -24.91 21.91 -7.82
C TRP A 723 -25.38 21.89 -6.36
N PRO A 724 -26.58 21.34 -6.09
CA PRO A 724 -27.12 21.27 -4.74
C PRO A 724 -26.37 20.25 -3.87
N ASP A 725 -26.40 20.45 -2.56
CA ASP A 725 -25.72 19.60 -1.59
C ASP A 725 -26.08 18.10 -1.69
N ASN A 726 -27.35 17.79 -2.02
CA ASN A 726 -27.82 16.41 -2.19
C ASN A 726 -27.32 15.70 -3.45
N THR A 727 -26.49 16.36 -4.27
CA THR A 727 -25.69 15.71 -5.33
C THR A 727 -24.69 14.73 -4.72
N LEU A 728 -24.18 15.02 -3.53
CA LEU A 728 -23.21 14.19 -2.82
C LEU A 728 -23.89 13.55 -1.59
N TYR A 729 -23.88 12.23 -1.49
CA TYR A 729 -24.28 11.53 -0.28
C TYR A 729 -23.03 11.02 0.43
N ARG A 730 -22.65 11.72 1.50
CA ARG A 730 -21.47 11.40 2.31
C ARG A 730 -21.91 11.27 3.76
N PRO A 731 -22.36 10.09 4.17
CA PRO A 731 -22.80 9.88 5.54
C PRO A 731 -21.57 9.78 6.44
N TRP A 732 -21.59 10.54 7.52
CA TRP A 732 -20.47 10.62 8.46
C TRP A 732 -20.76 9.72 9.67
N PRO A 733 -20.10 8.55 9.83
CA PRO A 733 -20.38 7.63 10.94
C PRO A 733 -20.11 8.25 12.31
N GLN A 734 -19.21 9.23 12.37
CA GLN A 734 -18.84 9.97 13.59
C GLN A 734 -18.38 9.05 14.73
N VAL A 735 -17.41 8.19 14.43
CA VAL A 735 -16.88 7.18 15.36
C VAL A 735 -15.38 7.31 15.53
N ALA A 736 -14.88 6.91 16.71
CA ALA A 736 -13.47 7.07 17.08
C ALA A 736 -12.62 5.79 16.90
N SER A 737 -13.21 4.68 16.44
CA SER A 737 -12.51 3.41 16.22
C SER A 737 -12.68 2.91 14.80
N VAL A 738 -11.65 2.25 14.27
CA VAL A 738 -11.65 1.70 12.91
C VAL A 738 -12.75 0.65 12.69
N PRO A 739 -12.98 -0.34 13.58
CA PRO A 739 -14.06 -1.31 13.34
C PRO A 739 -15.45 -0.67 13.23
N ALA A 740 -15.73 0.34 14.06
CA ALA A 740 -17.00 1.06 14.00
C ALA A 740 -17.09 1.97 12.77
N LEU A 741 -15.97 2.49 12.28
CA LEU A 741 -15.90 3.27 11.03
C LEU A 741 -16.28 2.38 9.84
N LEU A 742 -15.67 1.20 9.75
CA LEU A 742 -15.95 0.22 8.71
C LEU A 742 -17.43 -0.22 8.77
N GLU A 743 -17.93 -0.66 9.93
CA GLU A 743 -19.35 -1.06 10.12
C GLU A 743 -20.34 0.06 9.78
N GLY A 744 -20.04 1.29 10.17
CA GLY A 744 -20.84 2.47 9.84
C GLY A 744 -20.87 2.73 8.34
N ASN A 745 -19.72 2.63 7.68
CA ASN A 745 -19.62 2.79 6.23
C ASN A 745 -20.34 1.64 5.48
N GLU A 746 -20.31 0.38 5.94
CA GLU A 746 -21.13 -0.72 5.40
C GLU A 746 -22.62 -0.41 5.46
N THR A 747 -23.09 0.00 6.64
CA THR A 747 -24.50 0.33 6.86
C THR A 747 -24.95 1.48 5.95
N ASN A 748 -24.10 2.49 5.81
CA ASN A 748 -24.34 3.67 5.00
C ASN A 748 -24.38 3.36 3.49
N LEU A 749 -23.51 2.45 3.03
CA LEU A 749 -23.46 2.01 1.65
C LEU A 749 -24.74 1.27 1.26
N ALA A 750 -25.24 0.38 2.13
CA ALA A 750 -26.49 -0.34 1.92
C ALA A 750 -27.72 0.58 1.79
N ASN A 751 -27.64 1.81 2.29
CA ASN A 751 -28.71 2.81 2.27
C ASN A 751 -28.45 3.96 1.28
N ARG A 752 -27.52 3.79 0.34
CA ARG A 752 -27.13 4.86 -0.59
C ARG A 752 -28.26 5.31 -1.52
N PRO A 753 -28.45 6.63 -1.72
CA PRO A 753 -29.36 7.15 -2.75
C PRO A 753 -28.82 6.84 -4.16
N PRO A 754 -29.58 6.17 -5.04
CA PRO A 754 -29.09 5.77 -6.37
C PRO A 754 -28.70 6.91 -7.32
N ALA A 755 -29.16 8.13 -7.05
CA ALA A 755 -28.94 9.30 -7.90
C ALA A 755 -27.84 10.25 -7.37
N ALA A 756 -27.22 9.93 -6.24
CA ALA A 756 -26.17 10.74 -5.64
C ALA A 756 -24.80 10.10 -5.89
N ILE A 757 -23.77 10.93 -6.05
CA ILE A 757 -22.39 10.48 -5.92
C ILE A 757 -22.21 10.09 -4.46
N TRP A 758 -21.91 8.82 -4.22
CA TRP A 758 -21.78 8.27 -2.87
C TRP A 758 -20.32 8.38 -2.42
N GLY A 759 -20.10 8.96 -1.25
CA GLY A 759 -18.78 9.12 -0.66
C GLY A 759 -18.62 8.41 0.68
N MET A 760 -17.56 7.62 0.78
CA MET A 760 -17.07 7.04 2.03
C MET A 760 -16.18 8.03 2.77
N PHE A 761 -16.36 8.14 4.09
CA PHE A 761 -15.40 8.78 4.98
C PHE A 761 -14.31 7.76 5.36
N GLY A 762 -13.07 8.01 4.94
CA GLY A 762 -11.91 7.17 5.29
C GLY A 762 -11.28 7.51 6.64
N GLU A 763 -11.74 8.59 7.28
CA GLU A 763 -11.23 9.12 8.53
C GLU A 763 -12.15 8.83 9.72
N SER A 764 -11.57 8.58 10.90
CA SER A 764 -12.32 8.49 12.16
C SER A 764 -12.31 9.82 12.91
N THR A 765 -13.35 10.09 13.70
CA THR A 765 -13.55 11.39 14.36
C THR A 765 -12.98 11.38 15.78
N PRO A 766 -11.87 12.09 16.06
CA PRO A 766 -11.35 12.21 17.41
C PRO A 766 -12.34 12.96 18.32
N GLY A 767 -12.51 12.46 19.54
CA GLY A 767 -13.37 13.08 20.55
C GLY A 767 -12.62 14.09 21.41
N ILE A 768 -13.35 14.84 22.25
CA ILE A 768 -12.72 15.84 23.15
C ILE A 768 -11.72 15.23 24.15
N LEU A 769 -11.91 13.96 24.51
CA LEU A 769 -10.95 13.21 25.32
C LEU A 769 -9.64 12.94 24.56
N ASN A 770 -9.67 12.74 23.24
CA ASN A 770 -8.45 12.62 22.42
C ASN A 770 -7.68 13.95 22.42
N TYR A 771 -8.37 15.08 22.23
CA TYR A 771 -7.73 16.40 22.30
C TYR A 771 -7.09 16.66 23.67
N VAL A 772 -7.82 16.38 24.76
CA VAL A 772 -7.32 16.59 26.14
C VAL A 772 -6.18 15.63 26.48
N THR A 773 -6.27 14.37 26.09
CA THR A 773 -5.19 13.39 26.33
C THR A 773 -3.97 13.64 25.45
N GLY A 774 -4.14 14.12 24.22
CA GLY A 774 -3.05 14.60 23.36
C GLY A 774 -2.30 15.79 23.98
N ILE A 775 -3.02 16.76 24.57
CA ILE A 775 -2.43 17.88 25.34
C ILE A 775 -1.63 17.38 26.54
N LEU A 776 -2.13 16.36 27.24
CA LEU A 776 -1.44 15.74 28.37
C LEU A 776 -0.34 14.77 27.94
N THR A 777 -0.13 14.58 26.63
CA THR A 777 0.80 13.61 26.05
C THR A 777 0.51 12.15 26.43
N LEU A 778 -0.75 11.84 26.74
CA LEU A 778 -1.23 10.54 27.19
C LEU A 778 -1.86 9.68 26.07
N SER A 779 -2.01 10.23 24.85
CA SER A 779 -2.60 9.59 23.66
C SER A 779 -2.06 10.22 22.35
N THR A 780 -2.60 9.85 21.18
CA THR A 780 -2.32 10.50 19.87
C THR A 780 -2.47 12.02 19.98
N ARG A 781 -1.64 12.78 19.27
CA ARG A 781 -1.56 14.24 19.44
C ARG A 781 -2.02 15.06 18.24
N ASN A 782 -2.17 14.43 17.08
CA ASN A 782 -2.58 15.06 15.85
C ASN A 782 -3.34 14.03 14.98
N ILE A 783 -3.96 14.47 13.88
CA ILE A 783 -4.67 13.59 12.95
C ILE A 783 -3.69 12.68 12.19
N GLU A 784 -2.54 13.21 11.82
CA GLU A 784 -1.44 12.52 11.14
C GLU A 784 -1.10 11.18 11.82
N GLU A 785 -0.82 11.21 13.13
CA GLU A 785 -0.50 10.05 13.96
C GLU A 785 -1.68 9.07 14.11
N PHE A 786 -2.90 9.58 13.99
CA PHE A 786 -4.11 8.78 14.10
C PHE A 786 -4.33 7.94 12.84
N MET A 787 -3.97 8.47 11.66
CA MET A 787 -4.12 7.79 10.37
C MET A 787 -3.27 6.53 10.21
N PHE A 788 -2.15 6.41 10.94
CA PHE A 788 -1.33 5.20 10.95
C PHE A 788 -2.12 3.91 11.24
N ASN A 789 -3.13 3.98 12.11
CA ASN A 789 -3.97 2.82 12.44
C ASN A 789 -5.20 2.68 11.54
N VAL A 790 -5.51 3.70 10.72
CA VAL A 790 -6.72 3.79 9.90
C VAL A 790 -6.44 3.35 8.46
N HIS A 791 -5.32 3.80 7.87
CA HIS A 791 -5.01 3.56 6.47
C HIS A 791 -4.90 2.07 6.09
N PRO A 792 -4.16 1.20 6.82
CA PRO A 792 -4.03 -0.19 6.40
C PRO A 792 -5.38 -0.95 6.37
N PRO A 793 -6.25 -0.85 7.41
CA PRO A 793 -7.58 -1.45 7.34
C PRO A 793 -8.46 -0.86 6.24
N VAL A 794 -8.45 0.47 6.03
CA VAL A 794 -9.23 1.12 4.97
C VAL A 794 -8.76 0.67 3.58
N GLN A 795 -7.45 0.56 3.37
CA GLN A 795 -6.87 0.05 2.13
C GLN A 795 -7.31 -1.38 1.83
N GLN A 796 -7.16 -2.28 2.80
CA GLN A 796 -7.61 -3.67 2.66
C GLN A 796 -9.09 -3.72 2.30
N TRP A 797 -9.89 -2.87 2.95
CA TRP A 797 -11.31 -2.78 2.72
C TRP A 797 -11.66 -2.29 1.31
N MET A 798 -10.96 -1.24 0.81
CA MET A 798 -11.10 -0.75 -0.56
C MET A 798 -10.76 -1.83 -1.60
N ARG A 799 -9.72 -2.63 -1.34
CA ARG A 799 -9.19 -3.64 -2.27
C ARG A 799 -9.98 -4.95 -2.28
N VAL A 800 -10.66 -5.30 -1.18
CA VAL A 800 -11.36 -6.59 -1.03
C VAL A 800 -12.87 -6.36 -0.93
N ASN A 801 -13.31 -5.79 0.19
CA ASN A 801 -14.73 -5.79 0.55
C ASN A 801 -15.57 -4.79 -0.26
N PHE A 802 -14.96 -3.70 -0.74
CA PHE A 802 -15.67 -2.53 -1.28
C PHE A 802 -15.38 -2.25 -2.75
N LYS A 803 -14.55 -3.09 -3.39
CA LYS A 803 -14.05 -2.92 -4.75
C LYS A 803 -15.17 -2.54 -5.75
N GLN A 804 -16.29 -3.25 -5.71
CA GLN A 804 -17.40 -3.08 -6.66
C GLN A 804 -18.39 -1.94 -6.31
N GLU A 805 -18.27 -1.33 -5.12
CA GLU A 805 -19.30 -0.42 -4.59
C GLU A 805 -18.80 1.01 -4.32
N LEU A 806 -17.48 1.25 -4.42
CA LEU A 806 -16.86 2.56 -4.15
C LEU A 806 -16.96 3.51 -5.33
N ASN A 807 -17.66 4.62 -5.17
CA ASN A 807 -17.56 5.77 -6.06
C ASN A 807 -16.52 6.76 -5.51
N LEU A 808 -16.88 7.55 -4.51
CA LEU A 808 -16.01 8.55 -3.89
C LEU A 808 -15.45 8.02 -2.57
N THR A 809 -14.17 8.25 -2.33
CA THR A 809 -13.54 8.03 -1.01
C THR A 809 -12.87 9.32 -0.56
N THR A 810 -12.76 9.53 0.74
CA THR A 810 -11.92 10.60 1.30
C THR A 810 -10.84 10.01 2.20
N ALA A 811 -9.68 10.65 2.24
CA ALA A 811 -8.62 10.35 3.20
C ALA A 811 -7.99 11.64 3.76
N ASP A 812 -7.56 11.56 5.02
CA ASP A 812 -6.62 12.51 5.62
C ASP A 812 -5.19 12.00 5.36
N TRP A 813 -4.22 12.89 5.12
CA TRP A 813 -2.81 12.52 4.97
C TRP A 813 -2.56 11.39 3.96
N TYR A 814 -3.24 11.44 2.81
CA TYR A 814 -3.31 10.35 1.83
C TYR A 814 -1.96 9.84 1.32
N ARG A 815 -0.88 10.62 1.51
CA ARG A 815 0.49 10.29 1.13
C ARG A 815 1.32 9.62 2.23
N GLU A 816 1.18 10.05 3.48
CA GLU A 816 2.25 9.89 4.49
C GLU A 816 2.19 8.59 5.30
N PHE A 817 1.05 7.90 5.30
CA PHE A 817 0.86 6.65 6.06
C PHE A 817 0.11 5.57 5.28
N TRP A 818 0.05 5.73 3.95
CA TRP A 818 -0.45 4.65 3.11
C TRP A 818 0.59 3.52 3.09
N PRO A 819 0.19 2.23 3.18
CA PRO A 819 1.14 1.12 3.15
C PRO A 819 2.04 1.16 1.91
N ALA A 820 3.29 0.71 2.05
CA ALA A 820 4.32 0.79 1.01
C ALA A 820 3.84 0.22 -0.34
N GLY A 821 4.46 0.65 -1.44
CA GLY A 821 4.24 0.14 -2.81
C GLY A 821 2.80 0.20 -3.34
N SER A 822 1.95 1.03 -2.73
CA SER A 822 0.66 1.48 -3.28
C SER A 822 0.44 2.95 -2.94
N SER A 823 -0.50 3.60 -3.62
CA SER A 823 -1.03 4.89 -3.21
C SER A 823 -2.55 4.83 -3.02
N TYR A 824 -3.05 5.64 -2.10
CA TYR A 824 -4.48 5.83 -1.85
C TYR A 824 -5.28 6.05 -3.14
N VAL A 825 -4.73 6.89 -4.03
CA VAL A 825 -5.36 7.25 -5.30
C VAL A 825 -5.42 6.05 -6.24
N ARG A 826 -4.32 5.31 -6.40
CA ARG A 826 -4.29 4.10 -7.24
C ARG A 826 -5.22 3.02 -6.72
N ASP A 827 -5.37 2.91 -5.40
CA ASP A 827 -6.34 2.00 -4.77
C ASP A 827 -7.79 2.42 -5.04
N GLY A 828 -8.07 3.72 -5.00
CA GLY A 828 -9.36 4.27 -5.37
C GLY A 828 -9.69 4.03 -6.85
N ILE A 829 -8.73 4.29 -7.76
CA ILE A 829 -8.90 4.05 -9.20
C ILE A 829 -9.08 2.55 -9.46
N GLY A 830 -8.21 1.70 -8.88
CA GLY A 830 -8.20 0.26 -9.07
C GLY A 830 -9.45 -0.44 -8.55
N ALA A 831 -10.10 0.09 -7.51
CA ALA A 831 -11.39 -0.41 -7.06
C ALA A 831 -12.41 -0.43 -8.22
N VAL A 832 -12.41 0.62 -9.04
CA VAL A 832 -13.40 0.78 -10.12
C VAL A 832 -12.90 0.29 -11.46
N TYR A 833 -11.68 0.64 -11.84
CA TYR A 833 -11.16 0.31 -13.16
C TYR A 833 -10.85 -1.17 -13.32
N GLU A 834 -10.45 -1.86 -12.25
CA GLU A 834 -10.25 -3.31 -12.32
C GLU A 834 -11.55 -4.09 -12.20
N THR A 835 -12.67 -3.44 -11.83
CA THR A 835 -13.97 -4.11 -11.71
C THR A 835 -14.91 -3.76 -12.85
N LEU A 836 -14.97 -2.49 -13.26
CA LEU A 836 -15.91 -1.83 -14.19
C LEU A 836 -17.38 -2.35 -14.15
N GLY A 837 -17.70 -3.15 -13.13
CA GLY A 837 -18.79 -4.11 -13.12
C GLY A 837 -20.08 -3.37 -12.86
N PRO A 838 -21.25 -3.93 -13.18
CA PRO A 838 -22.51 -3.28 -12.89
C PRO A 838 -22.61 -2.92 -11.40
N ARG A 839 -22.51 -1.63 -11.07
CA ARG A 839 -22.41 -1.14 -9.68
C ARG A 839 -23.77 -1.02 -9.04
N ILE A 840 -24.41 -2.17 -8.78
CA ILE A 840 -25.71 -2.34 -8.12
C ILE A 840 -26.60 -1.09 -8.24
N THR A 841 -27.08 -0.81 -9.45
CA THR A 841 -28.29 -0.02 -9.61
C THR A 841 -29.46 -0.90 -9.23
N GLY A 842 -29.84 -0.87 -7.94
CA GLY A 842 -31.07 -1.40 -7.37
C GLY A 842 -31.75 -2.55 -8.12
N SER A 843 -31.30 -3.79 -7.88
CA SER A 843 -32.13 -4.98 -8.05
C SER A 843 -31.84 -5.91 -6.89
N ALA A 844 -32.77 -6.01 -5.95
CA ALA A 844 -32.71 -6.98 -4.88
C ALA A 844 -32.56 -8.41 -5.44
N VAL A 845 -31.61 -9.17 -4.88
CA VAL A 845 -31.66 -10.64 -4.81
C VAL A 845 -31.78 -11.03 -3.35
#